data_AF-A0A831UV62-F1
#
_entry.id   AF-A0A831UV62-F1
#
_cell.length_a   1.000
_cell.length_b   1.000
_cell.length_c   1.000
_cell.angle_alpha   90.00
_cell.angle_beta   90.00
_cell.angle_gamma   90.00
#
_symmetry.space_group_name_H-M   'P 1'
#
loop_
_entity.id
_entity.type
_entity.pdbx_description
1 polymer ?
#
loop_
_entity_poly.entity_id
_entity_poly.type
_entity_poly.pdbx_seq_one_letter_code
_entity_poly.pdbx_strand_id
1 'polypeptide(L)'
;MRTGWLLIIGMCMATALAQGDLPVSRVVLYRSGVGYIERTGTVNGNARIQLSLREPQMNDILKSLVLVDFDGGRIEPVQYTTRDPLNRVLSSYAINIADNPSRAELLKRLRGVPVEVFTQSAIKGTVLSVEERTVRDEKSGQTRTEPLLHLLTGEGITTIALSEVSRFRVLDERLQKELENALLALASGLDTNRKVLELAFTGRGQRRVLIGYITEMPLWKMSYRLVIPREGKPLLQGWAIVENTTDEDWENVQITVVSGKPVSFIQNLYEPIYIKRPEYRPRLDVGIMPEIPQAALEADLMKTGAAPAPEAMPRAAGRPLALGEAREAMEESLEPMAEGQTAGALFEYRVQTPVSIRRQQSAMLPVINQSIEAEPVSLYNPRRNAQHPLFGVRLTNSTNLTLMEGPVTVYYDDSYGGDALMDTVEPKGVRILTYALDTDVEVSVDAGGIIREVLTTRIVRGVLEQRTKLLRTTRYTLRNRGTQPRTVLVEQPYDGEWTLLQPSAEERTRDFYRFKRVLAANQTDTFEVREERVVSETYALLTADMDSLQLVLRNARPSEAMRKAIQEIIERRRQIALLQSEVQREQQKIASIERDQERIRQNMAQLDRASDLYKQYVQKLTQQEREMEQARERIERLQKQIADAQQALSDYIQGLNIE
;
A
#
# COMPACT_ATOMS: atom_id res chain seq x y z
N MET A 1 -93.60 29.26 27.36
CA MET A 1 -93.12 30.23 26.34
C MET A 1 -91.69 29.84 25.96
N ARG A 2 -91.26 30.17 24.73
CA ARG A 2 -89.87 30.38 24.24
C ARG A 2 -88.67 29.65 24.91
N THR A 3 -88.02 28.79 24.11
CA THR A 3 -86.58 28.75 23.73
C THR A 3 -85.46 28.92 24.79
N GLY A 4 -84.32 28.23 24.68
CA GLY A 4 -83.83 27.41 23.55
C GLY A 4 -82.48 26.71 23.81
N TRP A 5 -81.84 26.23 22.74
CA TRP A 5 -80.61 25.40 22.78
C TRP A 5 -79.32 26.19 23.08
N LEU A 6 -78.29 25.45 23.55
CA LEU A 6 -76.92 25.64 23.09
C LEU A 6 -76.11 24.32 23.21
N LEU A 7 -75.55 23.83 22.11
CA LEU A 7 -74.51 22.79 22.14
C LEU A 7 -73.15 23.44 22.38
N ILE A 8 -72.27 22.75 23.12
CA ILE A 8 -70.82 22.94 23.01
C ILE A 8 -70.18 21.57 22.75
N ILE A 9 -69.48 21.46 21.62
CA ILE A 9 -68.63 20.31 21.28
C ILE A 9 -67.22 20.64 21.75
N GLY A 10 -66.69 19.85 22.68
CA GLY A 10 -65.33 20.01 23.24
C GLY A 10 -64.43 18.83 22.88
N MET A 11 -64.08 18.69 21.60
CA MET A 11 -63.22 17.59 21.11
C MET A 11 -61.78 18.07 20.92
N CYS A 12 -60.88 17.64 21.80
CA CYS A 12 -59.48 17.26 21.52
C CYS A 12 -58.74 16.95 22.83
N MET A 13 -58.66 15.68 23.22
CA MET A 13 -57.61 15.26 24.16
C MET A 13 -56.28 15.28 23.39
N ALA A 14 -55.31 16.07 23.86
CA ALA A 14 -53.94 15.94 23.39
C ALA A 14 -53.37 14.61 23.90
N THR A 15 -53.25 13.60 23.04
CA THR A 15 -52.55 12.37 23.37
C THR A 15 -51.07 12.66 23.53
N ALA A 16 -50.59 12.73 24.77
CA ALA A 16 -49.16 12.72 25.06
C ALA A 16 -48.55 11.43 24.53
N LEU A 17 -47.82 11.52 23.42
CA LEU A 17 -47.07 10.40 22.87
C LEU A 17 -45.90 10.11 23.81
N ALA A 18 -45.91 8.94 24.45
CA ALA A 18 -44.77 8.49 25.22
C ALA A 18 -43.58 8.27 24.27
N GLN A 19 -42.51 9.01 24.47
CA GLN A 19 -41.21 8.65 23.91
C GLN A 19 -40.78 7.34 24.57
N GLY A 20 -40.77 6.25 23.80
CA GLY A 20 -40.16 5.01 24.24
C GLY A 20 -38.65 5.15 24.08
N ASP A 21 -37.92 5.16 25.19
CA ASP A 21 -36.46 5.12 25.14
C ASP A 21 -35.99 3.73 24.65
N LEU A 22 -34.99 3.72 23.79
CA LEU A 22 -34.43 2.53 23.15
C LEU A 22 -32.91 2.57 23.30
N PRO A 23 -32.39 2.10 24.45
CA PRO A 23 -30.95 2.05 24.69
C PRO A 23 -30.27 1.12 23.69
N VAL A 24 -28.99 1.39 23.43
CA VAL A 24 -28.12 0.43 22.76
C VAL A 24 -28.03 -0.82 23.63
N SER A 25 -28.25 -1.99 23.04
CA SER A 25 -28.19 -3.28 23.72
C SER A 25 -27.06 -4.16 23.18
N ARG A 26 -26.68 -3.98 21.92
CA ARG A 26 -25.58 -4.72 21.29
C ARG A 26 -24.81 -3.86 20.29
N VAL A 27 -23.49 -4.02 20.28
CA VAL A 27 -22.57 -3.36 19.33
C VAL A 27 -21.63 -4.39 18.72
N VAL A 28 -21.57 -4.43 17.39
CA VAL A 28 -20.67 -5.31 16.62
C VAL A 28 -19.67 -4.46 15.86
N LEU A 29 -18.39 -4.54 16.20
CA LEU A 29 -17.31 -3.73 15.60
C LEU A 29 -16.55 -4.52 14.54
N TYR A 30 -16.34 -3.92 13.35
CA TYR A 30 -15.70 -4.55 12.20
C TYR A 30 -14.36 -3.90 11.86
N ARG A 31 -13.43 -4.67 11.26
CA ARG A 31 -12.12 -4.15 10.84
C ARG A 31 -12.13 -3.34 9.54
N SER A 32 -13.32 -2.95 9.07
CA SER A 32 -13.55 -2.09 7.90
C SER A 32 -13.97 -0.64 8.26
N GLY A 33 -13.87 -0.23 9.52
CA GLY A 33 -14.16 1.15 9.96
C GLY A 33 -15.63 1.44 10.21
N VAL A 34 -16.43 0.40 10.48
CA VAL A 34 -17.85 0.51 10.79
C VAL A 34 -18.23 -0.36 11.99
N GLY A 35 -19.28 0.04 12.68
CA GLY A 35 -19.96 -0.78 13.69
C GLY A 35 -21.43 -0.90 13.39
N TYR A 36 -22.01 -2.07 13.67
CA TYR A 36 -23.45 -2.27 13.72
C TYR A 36 -23.93 -2.04 15.15
N ILE A 37 -24.89 -1.14 15.31
CA ILE A 37 -25.54 -0.80 16.58
C ILE A 37 -26.95 -1.39 16.56
N GLU A 38 -27.29 -2.14 17.60
CA GLU A 38 -28.61 -2.68 17.86
C GLU A 38 -29.19 -1.99 19.11
N ARG A 39 -30.40 -1.45 18.98
CA ARG A 39 -31.20 -0.91 20.09
C ARG A 39 -32.43 -1.76 20.27
N THR A 40 -32.78 -2.11 21.51
CA THR A 40 -33.94 -2.95 21.81
C THR A 40 -34.66 -2.48 23.05
N GLY A 41 -35.99 -2.50 23.01
CA GLY A 41 -36.83 -2.12 24.15
C GLY A 41 -38.32 -2.26 23.83
N THR A 42 -39.18 -1.59 24.61
CA THR A 42 -40.64 -1.66 24.40
C THR A 42 -41.27 -0.30 24.17
N VAL A 43 -42.09 -0.20 23.13
CA VAL A 43 -43.01 0.92 22.88
C VAL A 43 -44.40 0.58 23.39
N ASN A 44 -45.25 1.59 23.66
CA ASN A 44 -46.64 1.39 24.06
C ASN A 44 -47.58 2.14 23.10
N GLY A 45 -48.59 1.45 22.56
CA GLY A 45 -49.56 2.03 21.62
C GLY A 45 -48.89 2.52 20.33
N ASN A 46 -49.11 3.79 19.98
CA ASN A 46 -48.37 4.47 18.92
C ASN A 46 -47.22 5.26 19.56
N ALA A 47 -46.00 5.07 19.06
CA ALA A 47 -44.79 5.70 19.60
C ALA A 47 -43.93 6.33 18.49
N ARG A 48 -43.12 7.31 18.90
CA ARG A 48 -42.08 7.95 18.07
C ARG A 48 -40.77 7.91 18.82
N ILE A 49 -39.71 7.49 18.12
CA ILE A 49 -38.32 7.52 18.59
C ILE A 49 -37.55 8.48 17.68
N GLN A 50 -36.69 9.29 18.26
CA GLN A 50 -35.85 10.24 17.54
C GLN A 50 -34.38 9.90 17.80
N LEU A 51 -33.62 9.65 16.73
CA LEU A 51 -32.17 9.45 16.80
C LEU A 51 -31.48 10.76 16.39
N SER A 52 -30.52 11.20 17.19
CA SER A 52 -29.67 12.36 16.89
C SER A 52 -28.34 11.87 16.32
N LEU A 53 -28.02 12.28 15.08
CA LEU A 53 -26.96 11.69 14.26
C LEU A 53 -26.04 12.78 13.71
N ARG A 54 -24.72 12.52 13.67
CA ARG A 54 -23.78 13.42 13.00
C ARG A 54 -23.91 13.28 11.49
N GLU A 55 -23.62 14.34 10.73
CA GLU A 55 -23.86 14.36 9.28
C GLU A 55 -23.20 13.21 8.47
N PRO A 56 -21.95 12.77 8.74
CA PRO A 56 -21.36 11.60 8.07
C PRO A 56 -22.17 10.31 8.28
N GLN A 57 -22.77 10.15 9.47
CA GLN A 57 -23.51 8.95 9.88
C GLN A 57 -24.85 8.80 9.14
N MET A 58 -25.40 9.89 8.59
CA MET A 58 -26.69 9.85 7.88
C MET A 58 -26.65 8.90 6.67
N ASN A 59 -25.57 8.93 5.90
CA ASN A 59 -25.39 8.05 4.73
C ASN A 59 -25.35 6.57 5.13
N ASP A 60 -24.63 6.26 6.21
CA ASP A 60 -24.46 4.90 6.71
C ASP A 60 -25.74 4.33 7.34
N ILE A 61 -26.56 5.18 7.96
CA ILE A 61 -27.83 4.76 8.55
C ILE A 61 -28.91 4.63 7.46
N LEU A 62 -29.02 5.60 6.53
CA LEU A 62 -29.97 5.53 5.41
C LEU A 62 -29.75 4.31 4.50
N LYS A 63 -28.51 3.80 4.38
CA LYS A 63 -28.20 2.59 3.59
C LYS A 63 -28.41 1.26 4.34
N SER A 64 -28.64 1.28 5.66
CA SER A 64 -28.55 0.07 6.51
C SER A 64 -29.62 -0.08 7.60
N LEU A 65 -30.51 0.89 7.76
CA LEU A 65 -31.52 0.91 8.81
C LEU A 65 -32.49 -0.29 8.69
N VAL A 66 -32.50 -1.11 9.74
CA VAL A 66 -33.43 -2.22 9.96
C VAL A 66 -34.35 -1.84 11.13
N LEU A 67 -35.65 -1.98 10.93
CA LEU A 67 -36.69 -1.75 11.94
C LEU A 67 -37.51 -3.04 12.07
N VAL A 68 -37.73 -3.51 13.30
CA VAL A 68 -38.49 -4.73 13.59
C VAL A 68 -39.48 -4.47 14.72
N ASP A 69 -40.70 -4.95 14.56
CA ASP A 69 -41.76 -4.95 15.57
C ASP A 69 -42.15 -6.41 15.85
N PHE A 70 -41.72 -6.96 16.99
CA PHE A 70 -41.85 -8.40 17.26
C PHE A 70 -43.29 -8.81 17.63
N ASP A 71 -44.11 -7.85 18.06
CA ASP A 71 -45.44 -8.08 18.62
C ASP A 71 -46.56 -7.57 17.70
N GLY A 72 -46.30 -7.54 16.38
CA GLY A 72 -47.33 -7.44 15.34
C GLY A 72 -47.85 -6.05 14.99
N GLY A 73 -47.15 -4.98 15.38
CA GLY A 73 -47.46 -3.62 14.95
C GLY A 73 -46.98 -3.29 13.53
N ARG A 74 -47.03 -2.01 13.18
CA ARG A 74 -46.56 -1.48 11.89
C ARG A 74 -45.48 -0.42 12.11
N ILE A 75 -44.57 -0.37 11.13
CA ILE A 75 -43.52 0.63 11.01
C ILE A 75 -44.00 1.65 9.97
N GLU A 76 -44.01 2.92 10.33
CA GLU A 76 -44.43 4.03 9.46
C GLU A 76 -43.22 4.57 8.67
N PRO A 77 -43.44 5.39 7.61
CA PRO A 77 -42.35 6.00 6.85
C PRO A 77 -41.40 6.82 7.73
N VAL A 78 -40.11 6.50 7.64
CA VAL A 78 -39.02 7.18 8.34
C VAL A 78 -38.86 8.61 7.83
N GLN A 79 -38.73 9.57 8.74
CA GLN A 79 -38.63 11.01 8.43
C GLN A 79 -37.28 11.56 8.88
N TYR A 80 -36.68 12.44 8.08
CA TYR A 80 -35.41 13.11 8.41
C TYR A 80 -35.36 14.53 7.87
N THR A 81 -34.59 15.39 8.52
CA THR A 81 -34.37 16.77 8.07
C THR A 81 -33.44 16.78 6.85
N THR A 82 -33.96 17.01 5.65
CA THR A 82 -33.18 17.22 4.43
C THR A 82 -32.31 18.48 4.54
N ARG A 83 -31.06 18.42 4.03
CA ARG A 83 -30.21 19.62 3.86
C ARG A 83 -30.29 20.12 2.42
N ASP A 84 -30.94 21.26 2.21
CA ASP A 84 -30.58 22.11 1.07
C ASP A 84 -29.20 22.74 1.34
N PRO A 85 -28.30 22.85 0.35
CA PRO A 85 -27.00 23.49 0.55
C PRO A 85 -27.15 24.92 1.07
N LEU A 86 -26.38 25.31 2.09
CA LEU A 86 -26.45 26.64 2.71
C LEU A 86 -26.30 27.77 1.66
N ASN A 87 -25.41 27.57 0.68
CA ASN A 87 -25.21 28.47 -0.45
C ASN A 87 -26.49 28.66 -1.30
N ARG A 88 -27.33 27.61 -1.43
CA ARG A 88 -28.61 27.70 -2.15
C ARG A 88 -29.62 28.52 -1.36
N VAL A 89 -29.76 28.25 -0.06
CA VAL A 89 -30.63 29.01 0.84
C VAL A 89 -30.25 30.49 0.83
N LEU A 90 -28.97 30.80 0.98
CA LEU A 90 -28.45 32.18 0.94
C LEU A 90 -28.57 32.84 -0.44
N SER A 91 -28.48 32.08 -1.54
CA SER A 91 -28.73 32.60 -2.90
C SER A 91 -30.20 32.93 -3.19
N SER A 92 -31.13 32.60 -2.30
CA SER A 92 -32.57 32.87 -2.48
C SER A 92 -33.05 34.20 -1.88
N TYR A 93 -32.25 34.85 -1.03
CA TYR A 93 -32.51 36.20 -0.52
C TYR A 93 -32.12 37.27 -1.56
N ALA A 94 -32.79 38.42 -1.58
CA ALA A 94 -32.47 39.50 -2.52
C ALA A 94 -31.06 40.10 -2.32
N ILE A 95 -30.50 39.96 -1.11
CA ILE A 95 -29.11 40.27 -0.80
C ILE A 95 -28.37 38.96 -0.52
N ASN A 96 -27.78 38.37 -1.56
CA ASN A 96 -26.88 37.24 -1.39
C ASN A 96 -25.63 37.66 -0.58
N ILE A 97 -25.29 36.86 0.44
CA ILE A 97 -24.12 37.04 1.32
C ILE A 97 -23.29 35.74 1.48
N ALA A 98 -23.58 34.70 0.67
CA ALA A 98 -22.92 33.39 0.78
C ALA A 98 -21.40 33.40 0.51
N ASP A 99 -20.92 34.44 -0.17
CA ASP A 99 -19.54 34.68 -0.55
C ASP A 99 -18.80 35.65 0.39
N ASN A 100 -19.39 35.97 1.56
CA ASN A 100 -18.82 36.85 2.59
C ASN A 100 -18.37 38.23 2.04
N PRO A 101 -19.28 39.01 1.44
CA PRO A 101 -18.94 40.26 0.74
C PRO A 101 -18.38 41.34 1.68
N SER A 102 -17.40 42.09 1.20
CA SER A 102 -16.91 43.29 1.86
C SER A 102 -17.99 44.38 1.97
N ARG A 103 -17.77 45.38 2.83
CA ARG A 103 -18.67 46.54 2.97
C ARG A 103 -18.88 47.28 1.64
N ALA A 104 -17.87 47.32 0.78
CA ALA A 104 -17.97 47.93 -0.55
C ALA A 104 -18.88 47.10 -1.47
N GLU A 105 -18.72 45.78 -1.49
CA GLU A 105 -19.51 44.88 -2.32
C GLU A 105 -20.96 44.75 -1.84
N LEU A 106 -21.20 44.79 -0.53
CA LEU A 106 -22.54 44.81 0.05
C LEU A 106 -23.30 46.09 -0.35
N LEU A 107 -22.65 47.25 -0.29
CA LEU A 107 -23.23 48.51 -0.79
C LEU A 107 -23.41 48.50 -2.32
N LYS A 108 -22.49 47.87 -3.07
CA LYS A 108 -22.59 47.67 -4.52
C LYS A 108 -23.79 46.78 -4.91
N ARG A 109 -24.16 45.80 -4.06
CA ARG A 109 -25.39 44.99 -4.17
C ARG A 109 -26.66 45.78 -3.82
N LEU A 110 -26.55 46.74 -2.91
CA LEU A 110 -27.63 47.66 -2.50
C LEU A 110 -27.86 48.84 -3.47
N ARG A 111 -27.39 48.77 -4.73
CA ARG A 111 -27.60 49.82 -5.73
C ARG A 111 -29.09 50.06 -5.98
N GLY A 112 -29.53 51.31 -5.87
CA GLY A 112 -30.94 51.72 -5.96
C GLY A 112 -31.71 51.64 -4.63
N VAL A 113 -31.10 51.18 -3.54
CA VAL A 113 -31.73 51.08 -2.22
C VAL A 113 -31.46 52.35 -1.39
N PRO A 114 -32.44 52.90 -0.65
CA PRO A 114 -32.21 53.99 0.28
C PRO A 114 -31.44 53.52 1.52
N VAL A 115 -30.40 54.27 1.90
CA VAL A 115 -29.54 54.00 3.04
C VAL A 115 -29.31 55.24 3.90
N GLU A 116 -28.97 55.01 5.17
CA GLU A 116 -28.50 56.03 6.11
C GLU A 116 -27.05 55.68 6.49
N VAL A 117 -26.11 56.54 6.13
CA VAL A 117 -24.67 56.35 6.29
C VAL A 117 -24.14 57.31 7.34
N PHE A 118 -23.33 56.84 8.28
CA PHE A 118 -22.80 57.64 9.38
C PHE A 118 -21.29 57.83 9.23
N THR A 119 -20.88 59.06 8.92
CA THR A 119 -19.48 59.50 8.96
C THR A 119 -19.29 60.35 10.23
N GLN A 120 -18.96 61.64 10.10
CA GLN A 120 -19.05 62.62 11.19
C GLN A 120 -20.52 63.06 11.45
N SER A 121 -21.39 62.90 10.44
CA SER A 121 -22.83 63.15 10.51
C SER A 121 -23.62 62.00 9.87
N ALA A 122 -24.94 62.01 10.01
CA ALA A 122 -25.83 61.03 9.39
C ALA A 122 -26.34 61.54 8.03
N ILE A 123 -25.93 60.90 6.94
CA ILE A 123 -26.28 61.24 5.56
C ILE A 123 -27.29 60.21 5.04
N LYS A 124 -28.42 60.68 4.50
CA LYS A 124 -29.47 59.84 3.91
C LYS A 124 -29.50 60.01 2.40
N GLY A 125 -29.52 58.90 1.67
CA GLY A 125 -29.62 58.90 0.22
C GLY A 125 -29.72 57.51 -0.38
N THR A 126 -29.98 57.44 -1.68
CA THR A 126 -30.07 56.18 -2.44
C THR A 126 -28.71 55.82 -3.02
N VAL A 127 -28.27 54.56 -2.88
CA VAL A 127 -26.96 54.14 -3.41
C VAL A 127 -26.97 54.20 -4.94
N LEU A 128 -26.16 55.09 -5.52
CA LEU A 128 -26.03 55.26 -6.97
C LEU A 128 -24.96 54.34 -7.56
N SER A 129 -23.82 54.24 -6.89
CA SER A 129 -22.67 53.40 -7.27
C SER A 129 -21.66 53.29 -6.11
N VAL A 130 -20.81 52.27 -6.21
CA VAL A 130 -19.54 52.18 -5.47
C VAL A 130 -18.43 52.07 -6.51
N GLU A 131 -17.49 53.02 -6.49
CA GLU A 131 -16.34 53.10 -7.39
C GLU A 131 -15.05 52.81 -6.60
N GLU A 132 -14.03 52.25 -7.24
CA GLU A 132 -12.70 52.12 -6.66
C GLU A 132 -11.75 53.13 -7.33
N ARG A 133 -11.25 54.09 -6.54
CA ARG A 133 -10.35 55.13 -7.04
C ARG A 133 -8.95 54.93 -6.49
N THR A 134 -7.96 54.83 -7.38
CA THR A 134 -6.55 54.85 -6.98
C THR A 134 -6.14 56.26 -6.60
N VAL A 135 -5.93 56.50 -5.31
CA VAL A 135 -5.41 57.76 -4.76
C VAL A 135 -3.92 57.60 -4.51
N ARG A 136 -3.12 58.63 -4.82
CA ARG A 136 -1.70 58.66 -4.49
C ARG A 136 -1.49 59.50 -3.24
N ASP A 137 -0.89 58.93 -2.21
CA ASP A 137 -0.53 59.65 -0.99
C ASP A 137 0.66 60.58 -1.28
N GLU A 138 0.45 61.89 -1.12
CA GLU A 138 1.46 62.92 -1.35
C GLU A 138 2.63 62.86 -0.35
N LYS A 139 2.48 62.19 0.78
CA LYS A 139 3.51 62.08 1.83
C LYS A 139 4.35 60.81 1.75
N SER A 140 3.76 59.67 1.37
CA SER A 140 4.50 58.40 1.20
C SER A 140 4.83 58.06 -0.26
N GLY A 141 4.21 58.76 -1.22
CA GLY A 141 4.35 58.50 -2.67
C GLY A 141 3.62 57.25 -3.17
N GLN A 142 3.10 56.41 -2.26
CA GLN A 142 2.41 55.16 -2.58
C GLN A 142 1.00 55.40 -3.15
N THR A 143 0.57 54.50 -4.02
CA THR A 143 -0.81 54.46 -4.55
C THR A 143 -1.65 53.48 -3.74
N ARG A 144 -2.78 53.95 -3.21
CA ARG A 144 -3.77 53.14 -2.49
C ARG A 144 -5.11 53.21 -3.23
N THR A 145 -5.73 52.05 -3.45
CA THR A 145 -7.12 52.00 -3.90
C THR A 145 -8.05 52.33 -2.74
N GLU A 146 -8.93 53.32 -2.92
CA GLU A 146 -9.95 53.69 -1.95
C GLU A 146 -11.35 53.54 -2.58
N PRO A 147 -12.25 52.75 -1.97
CA PRO A 147 -13.63 52.67 -2.42
C PRO A 147 -14.41 53.94 -2.03
N LEU A 148 -15.05 54.55 -3.03
CA LEU A 148 -15.92 55.72 -2.91
C LEU A 148 -17.39 55.28 -3.05
N LEU A 149 -18.23 55.76 -2.14
CA LEU A 149 -19.67 55.55 -2.16
C LEU A 149 -20.35 56.81 -2.72
N HIS A 150 -21.16 56.65 -3.76
CA HIS A 150 -21.97 57.75 -4.30
C HIS A 150 -23.44 57.56 -3.88
N LEU A 151 -23.97 58.54 -3.16
CA LEU A 151 -25.37 58.59 -2.73
C LEU A 151 -26.10 59.70 -3.46
N LEU A 152 -27.28 59.40 -4.02
CA LEU A 152 -28.23 60.41 -4.44
C LEU A 152 -29.01 60.90 -3.21
N THR A 153 -28.79 62.15 -2.83
CA THR A 153 -29.47 62.84 -1.71
C THR A 153 -30.41 63.92 -2.25
N GLY A 154 -31.15 64.59 -1.35
CA GLY A 154 -32.00 65.73 -1.72
C GLY A 154 -31.22 66.96 -2.24
N GLU A 155 -29.91 67.03 -1.99
CA GLU A 155 -29.03 68.12 -2.43
C GLU A 155 -28.23 67.77 -3.71
N GLY A 156 -28.33 66.53 -4.19
CA GLY A 156 -27.60 66.03 -5.36
C GLY A 156 -26.80 64.75 -5.07
N ILE A 157 -25.78 64.49 -5.88
CA ILE A 157 -24.92 63.29 -5.71
C ILE A 157 -23.80 63.61 -4.72
N THR A 158 -23.90 63.08 -3.51
CA THR A 158 -22.86 63.16 -2.48
C THR A 158 -21.89 62.00 -2.66
N THR A 159 -20.58 62.29 -2.68
CA THR A 159 -19.52 61.27 -2.70
C THR A 159 -18.88 61.18 -1.33
N ILE A 160 -18.76 59.96 -0.80
CA ILE A 160 -18.26 59.66 0.55
C ILE A 160 -17.12 58.65 0.45
N ALA A 161 -15.99 58.90 1.08
CA ALA A 161 -14.93 57.90 1.18
C ALA A 161 -15.38 56.77 2.12
N LEU A 162 -15.37 55.52 1.67
CA LEU A 162 -15.90 54.40 2.46
C LEU A 162 -15.02 54.08 3.68
N SER A 163 -13.84 54.68 3.79
CA SER A 163 -12.99 54.71 4.98
C SER A 163 -13.60 55.53 6.14
N GLU A 164 -14.29 56.64 5.84
CA GLU A 164 -14.93 57.53 6.82
C GLU A 164 -16.24 56.96 7.39
N VAL A 165 -16.81 55.94 6.74
CA VAL A 165 -18.07 55.32 7.15
C VAL A 165 -17.85 54.48 8.41
N SER A 166 -18.44 54.91 9.53
CA SER A 166 -18.45 54.14 10.77
C SER A 166 -19.46 52.98 10.70
N ARG A 167 -20.70 53.28 10.31
CA ARG A 167 -21.81 52.35 10.13
C ARG A 167 -22.75 52.82 9.01
N PHE A 168 -23.55 51.92 8.48
CA PHE A 168 -24.70 52.26 7.64
C PHE A 168 -25.93 51.44 8.04
N ARG A 169 -27.12 51.87 7.62
CA ARG A 169 -28.40 51.21 7.83
C ARG A 169 -29.19 51.18 6.52
N VAL A 170 -29.81 50.04 6.19
CA VAL A 170 -30.75 49.94 5.08
C VAL A 170 -32.09 50.53 5.52
N LEU A 171 -32.68 51.41 4.70
CA LEU A 171 -33.96 52.07 5.03
C LEU A 171 -35.18 51.38 4.40
N ASP A 172 -34.98 50.43 3.48
CA ASP A 172 -35.99 49.45 3.06
C ASP A 172 -36.11 48.37 4.16
N GLU A 173 -37.24 48.40 4.88
CA GLU A 173 -37.52 47.47 6.00
C GLU A 173 -37.57 46.00 5.57
N ARG A 174 -37.98 45.70 4.34
CA ARG A 174 -38.00 44.33 3.80
C ARG A 174 -36.57 43.86 3.53
N LEU A 175 -35.72 44.68 2.90
CA LEU A 175 -34.33 44.33 2.65
C LEU A 175 -33.50 44.22 3.94
N GLN A 176 -33.73 45.10 4.91
CA GLN A 176 -33.14 45.00 6.24
C GLN A 176 -33.52 43.66 6.91
N LYS A 177 -34.80 43.28 6.87
CA LYS A 177 -35.29 42.02 7.42
C LYS A 177 -34.84 40.78 6.64
N GLU A 178 -34.68 40.87 5.32
CA GLU A 178 -34.07 39.80 4.52
C GLU A 178 -32.61 39.57 4.87
N LEU A 179 -31.82 40.65 5.08
CA LEU A 179 -30.44 40.56 5.53
C LEU A 179 -30.32 39.95 6.93
N GLU A 180 -31.19 40.35 7.87
CA GLU A 180 -31.28 39.75 9.21
C GLU A 180 -31.64 38.26 9.15
N ASN A 181 -32.60 37.88 8.30
CA ASN A 181 -32.97 36.48 8.08
C ASN A 181 -31.84 35.65 7.44
N ALA A 182 -31.07 36.22 6.51
CA ALA A 182 -29.92 35.56 5.90
C ALA A 182 -28.78 35.36 6.90
N LEU A 183 -28.54 36.33 7.79
CA LEU A 183 -27.60 36.21 8.91
C LEU A 183 -28.06 35.18 9.96
N LEU A 184 -29.37 35.10 10.23
CA LEU A 184 -29.97 34.03 11.07
C LEU A 184 -29.85 32.65 10.42
N ALA A 185 -29.93 32.54 9.09
CA ALA A 185 -29.71 31.30 8.36
C ALA A 185 -28.22 30.87 8.40
N LEU A 186 -27.28 31.81 8.27
CA LEU A 186 -25.85 31.58 8.51
C LEU A 186 -25.57 31.10 9.94
N ALA A 187 -26.11 31.79 10.95
CA ALA A 187 -25.92 31.44 12.35
C ALA A 187 -26.51 30.07 12.69
N SER A 188 -27.74 29.78 12.24
CA SER A 188 -28.35 28.45 12.35
C SER A 188 -27.49 27.38 11.66
N GLY A 189 -26.86 27.71 10.54
CA GLY A 189 -25.95 26.83 9.80
C GLY A 189 -24.78 26.30 10.64
N LEU A 190 -24.28 27.08 11.60
CA LEU A 190 -23.17 26.70 12.49
C LEU A 190 -23.55 25.57 13.47
N ASP A 191 -24.83 25.44 13.82
CA ASP A 191 -25.34 24.42 14.76
C ASP A 191 -25.74 23.10 14.05
N THR A 192 -25.70 23.05 12.70
CA THR A 192 -26.23 21.92 11.90
C THR A 192 -25.40 20.62 11.95
N ASN A 193 -24.48 20.47 12.91
CA ASN A 193 -23.60 19.30 13.03
C ASN A 193 -24.34 18.02 13.51
N ARG A 194 -25.59 18.17 13.96
CA ARG A 194 -26.51 17.06 14.27
C ARG A 194 -27.78 17.13 13.41
N LYS A 195 -28.27 15.98 12.96
CA LYS A 195 -29.55 15.79 12.27
C LYS A 195 -30.46 14.92 13.13
N VAL A 196 -31.78 15.04 12.94
CA VAL A 196 -32.77 14.18 13.59
C VAL A 196 -33.38 13.22 12.58
N LEU A 197 -33.42 11.95 12.95
CA LEU A 197 -34.10 10.86 12.25
C LEU A 197 -35.27 10.39 13.12
N GLU A 198 -36.49 10.57 12.65
CA GLU A 198 -37.71 10.18 13.37
C GLU A 198 -38.26 8.85 12.84
N LEU A 199 -38.47 7.92 13.78
CA LEU A 199 -38.90 6.55 13.58
C LEU A 199 -40.24 6.38 14.29
N ALA A 200 -41.29 6.00 13.56
CA ALA A 200 -42.65 5.90 14.11
C ALA A 200 -43.20 4.47 14.00
N PHE A 201 -43.81 4.01 15.10
CA PHE A 201 -44.35 2.66 15.25
C PHE A 201 -45.83 2.76 15.66
N THR A 202 -46.73 2.12 14.92
CA THR A 202 -48.18 2.13 15.20
C THR A 202 -48.69 0.76 15.64
N GLY A 203 -49.59 0.75 16.62
CA GLY A 203 -50.07 -0.50 17.22
C GLY A 203 -50.85 -0.30 18.53
N ARG A 204 -50.97 -1.37 19.31
CA ARG A 204 -51.75 -1.40 20.57
C ARG A 204 -50.99 -2.15 21.66
N GLY A 205 -51.12 -1.70 22.91
CA GLY A 205 -50.44 -2.28 24.06
C GLY A 205 -48.92 -2.08 24.02
N GLN A 206 -48.23 -2.70 24.98
CA GLN A 206 -46.77 -2.74 25.05
C GLN A 206 -46.23 -3.77 24.05
N ARG A 207 -45.26 -3.37 23.23
CA ARG A 207 -44.72 -4.15 22.10
C ARG A 207 -43.21 -3.98 22.03
N ARG A 208 -42.47 -5.06 21.79
CA ARG A 208 -41.01 -5.08 21.67
C ARG A 208 -40.59 -4.65 20.26
N VAL A 209 -39.61 -3.77 20.19
CA VAL A 209 -39.06 -3.26 18.94
C VAL A 209 -37.53 -3.36 18.94
N LEU A 210 -36.97 -3.52 17.74
CA LEU A 210 -35.53 -3.45 17.47
C LEU A 210 -35.27 -2.40 16.39
N ILE A 211 -34.22 -1.61 16.60
CA ILE A 211 -33.63 -0.72 15.60
C ILE A 211 -32.18 -1.17 15.42
N GLY A 212 -31.82 -1.60 14.21
CA GLY A 212 -30.46 -1.97 13.84
C GLY A 212 -29.92 -1.06 12.75
N TYR A 213 -28.69 -0.58 12.85
CA TYR A 213 -28.05 0.22 11.80
C TYR A 213 -26.53 0.14 11.84
N ILE A 214 -25.89 0.43 10.71
CA ILE A 214 -24.44 0.60 10.59
C ILE A 214 -24.09 2.08 10.78
N THR A 215 -22.96 2.36 11.41
CA THR A 215 -22.37 3.70 11.48
C THR A 215 -20.84 3.63 11.46
N GLU A 216 -20.19 4.73 11.07
CA GLU A 216 -18.73 4.88 11.12
C GLU A 216 -18.20 4.65 12.55
N MET A 217 -17.18 3.80 12.68
CA MET A 217 -16.55 3.47 13.96
C MET A 217 -15.03 3.32 13.80
N PRO A 218 -14.23 3.70 14.81
CA PRO A 218 -12.79 3.50 14.77
C PRO A 218 -12.43 2.01 14.68
N LEU A 219 -11.31 1.71 14.03
CA LEU A 219 -10.77 0.36 13.93
C LEU A 219 -10.43 -0.18 15.33
N TRP A 220 -11.14 -1.22 15.77
CA TRP A 220 -10.79 -2.00 16.96
C TRP A 220 -9.49 -2.79 16.74
N LYS A 221 -8.72 -3.00 17.81
CA LYS A 221 -7.31 -3.43 17.74
C LYS A 221 -7.06 -4.59 18.71
N MET A 222 -6.27 -5.59 18.31
CA MET A 222 -5.78 -6.62 19.24
C MET A 222 -4.40 -6.25 19.78
N SER A 223 -4.13 -6.62 21.04
CA SER A 223 -2.80 -6.54 21.65
C SER A 223 -2.65 -7.65 22.68
N TYR A 224 -1.47 -8.28 22.73
CA TYR A 224 -1.23 -9.47 23.54
C TYR A 224 -0.15 -9.27 24.59
N ARG A 225 -0.21 -10.06 25.66
CA ARG A 225 0.88 -10.32 26.60
C ARG A 225 1.17 -11.82 26.58
N LEU A 226 2.43 -12.19 26.35
CA LEU A 226 2.91 -13.57 26.37
C LEU A 226 3.88 -13.71 27.54
N VAL A 227 3.48 -14.44 28.58
CA VAL A 227 4.30 -14.66 29.79
C VAL A 227 4.90 -16.06 29.72
N ILE A 228 6.23 -16.13 29.75
CA ILE A 228 7.01 -17.37 29.66
C ILE A 228 7.81 -17.54 30.96
N PRO A 229 7.37 -18.41 31.88
CA PRO A 229 8.12 -18.72 33.09
C PRO A 229 9.32 -19.64 32.77
N ARG A 230 10.27 -19.78 33.71
CA ARG A 230 11.32 -20.83 33.61
C ARG A 230 10.76 -22.25 33.65
N GLU A 231 9.70 -22.44 34.44
CA GLU A 231 9.04 -23.72 34.66
C GLU A 231 7.52 -23.51 34.65
N GLY A 232 6.78 -24.48 34.11
CA GLY A 232 5.33 -24.37 33.88
C GLY A 232 4.97 -24.12 32.41
N LYS A 233 3.70 -23.77 32.14
CA LYS A 233 3.20 -23.46 30.80
C LYS A 233 3.20 -21.94 30.55
N PRO A 234 3.59 -21.46 29.37
CA PRO A 234 3.38 -20.07 28.99
C PRO A 234 1.91 -19.65 29.02
N LEU A 235 1.64 -18.42 29.44
CA LEU A 235 0.31 -17.80 29.47
C LEU A 235 0.17 -16.78 28.33
N LEU A 236 -0.89 -16.87 27.55
CA LEU A 236 -1.26 -15.86 26.56
C LEU A 236 -2.50 -15.10 27.03
N GLN A 237 -2.34 -13.78 27.17
CA GLN A 237 -3.45 -12.84 27.31
C GLN A 237 -3.63 -12.05 26.03
N GLY A 238 -4.87 -11.95 25.56
CA GLY A 238 -5.27 -11.20 24.37
C GLY A 238 -6.36 -10.19 24.72
N TRP A 239 -6.11 -8.93 24.35
CA TRP A 239 -6.95 -7.79 24.70
C TRP A 239 -7.48 -7.12 23.44
N ALA A 240 -8.81 -7.01 23.34
CA ALA A 240 -9.48 -6.25 22.29
C ALA A 240 -9.66 -4.80 22.76
N ILE A 241 -8.96 -3.87 22.12
CA ILE A 241 -9.08 -2.43 22.36
C ILE A 241 -10.25 -1.92 21.51
N VAL A 242 -11.26 -1.40 22.19
CA VAL A 242 -12.49 -0.84 21.62
C VAL A 242 -12.68 0.62 22.06
N GLU A 243 -13.37 1.41 21.25
CA GLU A 243 -13.50 2.85 21.43
C GLU A 243 -14.97 3.26 21.18
N ASN A 244 -15.66 3.77 22.21
CA ASN A 244 -17.01 4.33 22.05
C ASN A 244 -16.90 5.78 21.56
N THR A 245 -17.01 6.01 20.26
CA THR A 245 -17.02 7.37 19.66
C THR A 245 -18.42 7.96 19.48
N THR A 246 -19.47 7.32 19.99
CA THR A 246 -20.84 7.87 19.97
C THR A 246 -21.02 9.03 20.96
N ASP A 247 -22.17 9.70 20.91
CA ASP A 247 -22.53 10.77 21.85
C ASP A 247 -23.29 10.26 23.11
N GLU A 248 -23.47 8.94 23.23
CA GLU A 248 -24.20 8.26 24.31
C GLU A 248 -23.32 7.25 25.07
N ASP A 249 -23.64 7.01 26.34
CA ASP A 249 -22.95 6.00 27.14
C ASP A 249 -23.49 4.61 26.78
N TRP A 250 -22.59 3.66 26.54
CA TRP A 250 -22.97 2.25 26.43
C TRP A 250 -23.13 1.70 27.85
N GLU A 251 -24.32 1.23 28.22
CA GLU A 251 -24.59 0.65 29.53
C GLU A 251 -25.04 -0.81 29.37
N ASN A 252 -24.29 -1.75 29.95
CA ASN A 252 -24.55 -3.19 29.87
C ASN A 252 -24.75 -3.70 28.42
N VAL A 253 -23.89 -3.26 27.51
CA VAL A 253 -23.97 -3.57 26.08
C VAL A 253 -23.26 -4.88 25.75
N GLN A 254 -23.93 -5.73 24.98
CA GLN A 254 -23.35 -6.93 24.38
C GLN A 254 -22.37 -6.52 23.27
N ILE A 255 -21.06 -6.56 23.54
CA ILE A 255 -20.04 -6.28 22.52
C ILE A 255 -19.68 -7.55 21.75
N THR A 256 -19.44 -7.40 20.45
CA THR A 256 -18.85 -8.42 19.58
C THR A 256 -17.81 -7.75 18.68
N VAL A 257 -16.63 -8.34 18.56
CA VAL A 257 -15.54 -7.80 17.74
C VAL A 257 -15.18 -8.79 16.62
N VAL A 258 -15.34 -8.36 15.37
CA VAL A 258 -15.30 -9.23 14.19
C VAL A 258 -13.98 -9.06 13.46
N SER A 259 -13.25 -10.16 13.23
CA SER A 259 -11.93 -10.17 12.58
C SER A 259 -12.00 -9.78 11.10
N GLY A 260 -13.13 -10.08 10.48
CA GLY A 260 -13.42 -9.83 9.09
C GLY A 260 -13.44 -8.35 8.71
N LYS A 261 -13.13 -8.11 7.43
CA LYS A 261 -13.28 -6.82 6.75
C LYS A 261 -14.44 -6.93 5.74
N PRO A 262 -15.71 -6.84 6.17
CA PRO A 262 -16.83 -6.80 5.23
C PRO A 262 -16.71 -5.56 4.34
N VAL A 263 -17.08 -5.68 3.07
CA VAL A 263 -17.04 -4.57 2.11
C VAL A 263 -18.01 -3.48 2.56
N SER A 264 -17.48 -2.29 2.82
CA SER A 264 -18.23 -1.09 3.13
C SER A 264 -17.76 0.04 2.21
N PHE A 265 -18.68 0.92 1.83
CA PHE A 265 -18.42 2.11 1.03
C PHE A 265 -19.34 3.25 1.49
N ILE A 266 -18.87 4.48 1.35
CA ILE A 266 -19.70 5.67 1.56
C ILE A 266 -20.43 5.95 0.25
N GLN A 267 -21.76 6.06 0.31
CA GLN A 267 -22.60 6.56 -0.78
C GLN A 267 -23.35 7.78 -0.26
N ASN A 268 -23.33 8.88 -1.03
CA ASN A 268 -24.12 10.05 -0.69
C ASN A 268 -25.60 9.78 -0.97
N LEU A 269 -26.36 9.55 0.09
CA LEU A 269 -27.82 9.34 0.10
C LEU A 269 -28.55 10.51 0.78
N TYR A 270 -27.82 11.33 1.55
CA TYR A 270 -28.40 12.41 2.34
C TYR A 270 -28.52 13.74 1.56
N GLU A 271 -27.57 14.07 0.68
CA GLU A 271 -27.65 15.29 -0.13
C GLU A 271 -28.52 15.10 -1.39
N PRO A 272 -29.48 16.00 -1.66
CA PRO A 272 -30.26 15.93 -2.90
C PRO A 272 -29.41 16.26 -4.14
N ILE A 273 -29.27 15.29 -5.05
CA ILE A 273 -28.47 15.46 -6.28
C ILE A 273 -29.27 16.24 -7.33
N TYR A 274 -28.90 17.50 -7.56
CA TYR A 274 -29.51 18.36 -8.59
C TYR A 274 -28.72 18.33 -9.91
N ILE A 275 -29.29 17.70 -10.93
CA ILE A 275 -28.77 17.76 -12.30
C ILE A 275 -29.02 19.16 -12.88
N LYS A 276 -27.96 19.85 -13.35
CA LYS A 276 -28.10 21.11 -14.10
C LYS A 276 -28.86 20.84 -15.40
N ARG A 277 -30.08 21.40 -15.52
CA ARG A 277 -30.85 21.35 -16.76
C ARG A 277 -30.18 22.27 -17.80
N PRO A 278 -30.05 21.86 -19.07
CA PRO A 278 -29.49 22.71 -20.11
C PRO A 278 -30.44 23.88 -20.41
N GLU A 279 -29.92 25.11 -20.44
CA GLU A 279 -30.66 26.26 -20.97
C GLU A 279 -30.66 26.21 -22.50
N TYR A 280 -31.84 26.08 -23.11
CA TYR A 280 -31.99 26.27 -24.55
C TYR A 280 -31.99 27.78 -24.86
N ARG A 281 -30.85 28.29 -25.33
CA ARG A 281 -30.72 29.65 -25.87
C ARG A 281 -30.74 29.59 -27.40
N PRO A 282 -31.68 30.28 -28.09
CA PRO A 282 -31.68 30.35 -29.54
C PRO A 282 -30.36 30.91 -30.08
N ARG A 283 -29.83 30.31 -31.17
CA ARG A 283 -28.55 30.72 -31.74
C ARG A 283 -28.68 32.04 -32.50
N LEU A 284 -27.86 33.01 -32.13
CA LEU A 284 -27.49 34.15 -32.96
C LEU A 284 -26.01 33.99 -33.30
N ASP A 285 -25.67 33.99 -34.58
CA ASP A 285 -24.30 34.23 -35.04
C ASP A 285 -23.99 35.74 -34.87
N VAL A 286 -22.74 36.24 -34.81
CA VAL A 286 -21.44 35.69 -35.22
C VAL A 286 -20.35 36.15 -34.23
N GLY A 287 -19.22 35.45 -34.12
CA GLY A 287 -18.01 36.03 -33.53
C GLY A 287 -16.98 35.01 -33.03
N ILE A 288 -15.94 34.74 -33.82
CA ILE A 288 -14.75 33.98 -33.37
C ILE A 288 -13.68 34.99 -32.93
N MET A 289 -13.04 34.74 -31.78
CA MET A 289 -11.78 35.37 -31.40
C MET A 289 -10.73 34.28 -31.10
N PRO A 290 -9.44 34.53 -31.36
CA PRO A 290 -8.38 33.55 -31.15
C PRO A 290 -7.96 33.44 -29.68
N GLU A 291 -7.55 32.24 -29.25
CA GLU A 291 -6.95 32.00 -27.94
C GLU A 291 -5.44 32.35 -27.93
N ILE A 292 -4.95 32.76 -26.77
CA ILE A 292 -3.51 32.89 -26.48
C ILE A 292 -3.15 31.78 -25.47
N PRO A 293 -2.24 30.85 -25.81
CA PRO A 293 -1.86 29.78 -24.89
C PRO A 293 -0.91 30.30 -23.79
N GLN A 294 -1.00 29.70 -22.60
CA GLN A 294 0.03 29.76 -21.58
C GLN A 294 0.49 28.35 -21.20
N ALA A 295 1.75 28.24 -20.78
CA ALA A 295 2.44 26.98 -20.63
C ALA A 295 3.22 26.88 -19.31
N ALA A 296 3.35 25.63 -18.87
CA ALA A 296 4.35 25.11 -17.94
C ALA A 296 4.29 25.54 -16.45
N LEU A 297 4.90 24.67 -15.67
CA LEU A 297 5.03 24.62 -14.21
C LEU A 297 6.50 24.86 -13.86
N GLU A 298 6.83 25.39 -12.68
CA GLU A 298 7.70 24.71 -11.68
C GLU A 298 7.89 25.56 -10.41
N ALA A 299 8.61 25.01 -9.43
CA ALA A 299 8.63 25.44 -8.03
C ALA A 299 10.02 25.90 -7.55
N ASP A 300 10.10 26.42 -6.33
CA ASP A 300 11.18 26.05 -5.40
C ASP A 300 10.76 26.18 -3.92
N LEU A 301 11.65 25.82 -2.99
CA LEU A 301 11.42 25.48 -1.58
C LEU A 301 12.25 26.34 -0.59
N MET A 302 12.06 26.07 0.72
CA MET A 302 12.86 26.53 1.88
C MET A 302 12.63 28.02 2.30
N LYS A 303 12.76 28.48 3.55
CA LYS A 303 13.20 27.98 4.90
C LYS A 303 12.78 29.07 5.95
N THR A 304 12.64 28.94 7.29
CA THR A 304 12.81 27.88 8.33
C THR A 304 11.98 28.30 9.58
N GLY A 305 11.72 27.42 10.55
CA GLY A 305 11.24 27.82 11.90
C GLY A 305 10.99 26.63 12.85
N ALA A 306 11.34 26.75 14.14
CA ALA A 306 11.23 25.66 15.14
C ALA A 306 10.70 26.15 16.50
N ALA A 307 10.09 25.23 17.27
CA ALA A 307 9.51 25.44 18.60
C ALA A 307 9.76 24.19 19.50
N PRO A 308 9.70 24.29 20.84
CA PRO A 308 10.36 23.34 21.75
C PRO A 308 9.54 22.11 22.15
N ALA A 309 10.24 21.13 22.77
CA ALA A 309 9.65 19.94 23.38
C ALA A 309 9.23 20.19 24.86
N PRO A 310 8.27 19.41 25.41
CA PRO A 310 7.93 19.43 26.83
C PRO A 310 8.86 18.55 27.69
N GLU A 311 9.01 18.91 28.95
CA GLU A 311 9.86 18.23 29.94
C GLU A 311 9.22 16.95 30.53
N ALA A 312 10.06 16.07 31.08
CA ALA A 312 9.61 14.85 31.76
C ALA A 312 9.38 15.08 33.26
N MET A 313 8.26 14.60 33.79
CA MET A 313 7.98 14.61 35.24
C MET A 313 8.62 13.41 35.96
N PRO A 314 9.08 13.55 37.22
CA PRO A 314 9.75 12.48 37.95
C PRO A 314 8.78 11.36 38.37
N ARG A 315 9.17 10.09 38.15
CA ARG A 315 8.47 8.92 38.69
C ARG A 315 8.76 8.78 40.19
N ALA A 316 7.71 8.71 41.00
CA ALA A 316 7.82 8.28 42.40
C ALA A 316 8.13 6.78 42.47
N ALA A 317 9.10 6.40 43.31
CA ALA A 317 9.58 5.03 43.43
C ALA A 317 8.73 4.21 44.42
N GLY A 318 7.59 3.69 43.95
CA GLY A 318 6.95 2.54 44.60
C GLY A 318 7.79 1.28 44.37
N ARG A 319 7.99 0.45 45.41
CA ARG A 319 8.57 -0.89 45.24
C ARG A 319 7.58 -1.76 44.45
N PRO A 320 7.98 -2.37 43.31
CA PRO A 320 7.12 -3.33 42.64
C PRO A 320 6.98 -4.62 43.48
N LEU A 321 5.79 -5.23 43.43
CA LEU A 321 5.59 -6.63 43.79
C LEU A 321 6.33 -7.54 42.79
N ALA A 322 6.69 -8.76 43.19
CA ALA A 322 7.34 -9.70 42.28
C ALA A 322 6.34 -10.22 41.23
N LEU A 323 6.75 -10.35 39.97
CA LEU A 323 5.81 -10.75 38.91
C LEU A 323 5.31 -12.19 39.08
N GLY A 324 6.06 -13.08 39.74
CA GLY A 324 5.60 -14.43 40.09
C GLY A 324 4.36 -14.44 41.00
N GLU A 325 4.29 -13.55 42.01
CA GLU A 325 3.08 -13.35 42.83
C GLU A 325 1.93 -12.77 41.98
N ALA A 326 2.28 -11.94 40.99
CA ALA A 326 1.30 -11.41 40.04
C ALA A 326 0.84 -12.44 38.99
N ARG A 327 1.62 -13.48 38.66
CA ARG A 327 1.25 -14.50 37.65
C ARG A 327 0.06 -15.33 38.12
N GLU A 328 0.11 -15.82 39.35
CA GLU A 328 -0.99 -16.61 39.95
C GLU A 328 -2.22 -15.73 40.10
N ALA A 329 -2.06 -14.49 40.56
CA ALA A 329 -3.14 -13.50 40.57
C ALA A 329 -3.67 -13.16 39.15
N MET A 330 -2.86 -13.19 38.10
CA MET A 330 -3.29 -12.95 36.70
C MET A 330 -3.98 -14.16 36.05
N GLU A 331 -3.74 -15.36 36.57
CA GLU A 331 -4.48 -16.57 36.20
C GLU A 331 -5.83 -16.64 36.93
N GLU A 332 -5.91 -16.19 38.19
CA GLU A 332 -7.14 -16.18 38.99
C GLU A 332 -8.06 -14.95 38.79
N SER A 333 -7.52 -13.76 38.50
CA SER A 333 -8.31 -12.50 38.47
C SER A 333 -8.95 -12.15 37.13
N LEU A 334 -8.69 -12.92 36.07
CA LEU A 334 -9.08 -12.60 34.70
C LEU A 334 -9.72 -13.81 34.00
N GLU A 335 -11.01 -14.04 34.25
CA GLU A 335 -11.79 -14.93 33.38
C GLU A 335 -11.84 -14.34 31.95
N PRO A 336 -11.64 -15.14 30.89
CA PRO A 336 -11.71 -14.67 29.52
C PRO A 336 -13.15 -14.28 29.19
N MET A 337 -13.42 -12.98 29.08
CA MET A 337 -14.78 -12.45 28.92
C MET A 337 -15.39 -12.75 27.55
N ALA A 338 -14.73 -13.47 26.63
CA ALA A 338 -15.22 -13.68 25.27
C ALA A 338 -15.15 -15.13 24.77
N GLU A 339 -16.15 -15.49 23.97
CA GLU A 339 -16.21 -16.75 23.23
C GLU A 339 -15.99 -16.50 21.73
N GLY A 340 -15.28 -17.41 21.05
CA GLY A 340 -15.04 -17.31 19.61
C GLY A 340 -16.07 -18.10 18.81
N GLN A 341 -16.66 -17.48 17.79
CA GLN A 341 -17.59 -18.14 16.88
C GLN A 341 -17.23 -17.86 15.42
N THR A 342 -17.32 -18.89 14.57
CA THR A 342 -17.25 -18.75 13.11
C THR A 342 -18.64 -18.39 12.58
N ALA A 343 -18.80 -17.16 12.08
CA ALA A 343 -20.04 -16.61 11.55
C ALA A 343 -19.95 -16.52 10.02
N GLY A 344 -20.28 -17.62 9.34
CA GLY A 344 -20.18 -17.72 7.88
C GLY A 344 -18.72 -17.64 7.42
N ALA A 345 -18.36 -16.56 6.71
CA ALA A 345 -17.01 -16.34 6.19
C ALA A 345 -16.10 -15.54 7.15
N LEU A 346 -16.61 -15.11 8.31
CA LEU A 346 -15.87 -14.28 9.28
C LEU A 346 -15.76 -14.99 10.64
N PHE A 347 -14.75 -14.63 11.44
CA PHE A 347 -14.61 -15.06 12.83
C PHE A 347 -14.91 -13.88 13.76
N GLU A 348 -15.63 -14.11 14.85
CA GLU A 348 -15.98 -13.10 15.84
C GLU A 348 -15.62 -13.54 17.27
N TYR A 349 -15.19 -12.58 18.09
CA TYR A 349 -15.11 -12.75 19.54
C TYR A 349 -16.33 -12.04 20.15
N ARG A 350 -17.22 -12.80 20.78
CA ARG A 350 -18.42 -12.29 21.46
C ARG A 350 -18.17 -12.19 22.96
N VAL A 351 -18.25 -10.98 23.51
CA VAL A 351 -17.93 -10.71 24.92
C VAL A 351 -19.13 -11.13 25.79
N GLN A 352 -19.06 -12.31 26.41
CA GLN A 352 -20.18 -12.98 27.11
C GLN A 352 -20.82 -12.10 28.20
N THR A 353 -19.98 -11.39 28.97
CA THR A 353 -20.44 -10.44 29.98
C THR A 353 -20.70 -9.09 29.31
N PRO A 354 -21.92 -8.53 29.40
CA PRO A 354 -22.19 -7.18 28.87
C PRO A 354 -21.32 -6.13 29.57
N VAL A 355 -20.87 -5.12 28.83
CA VAL A 355 -19.93 -4.11 29.33
C VAL A 355 -20.47 -2.69 29.20
N SER A 356 -20.01 -1.80 30.09
CA SER A 356 -20.38 -0.39 30.07
C SER A 356 -19.19 0.48 29.70
N ILE A 357 -19.33 1.33 28.67
CA ILE A 357 -18.27 2.21 28.14
C ILE A 357 -18.90 3.57 27.86
N ARG A 358 -18.51 4.59 28.62
CA ARG A 358 -19.03 5.95 28.41
C ARG A 358 -18.63 6.51 27.05
N ARG A 359 -19.40 7.48 26.56
CA ARG A 359 -19.13 8.23 25.33
C ARG A 359 -17.73 8.84 25.32
N GLN A 360 -17.09 8.78 24.15
CA GLN A 360 -15.74 9.27 23.92
C GLN A 360 -14.69 8.63 24.87
N GLN A 361 -14.90 7.36 25.28
CA GLN A 361 -13.94 6.58 26.07
C GLN A 361 -13.54 5.27 25.36
N SER A 362 -12.34 4.78 25.70
CA SER A 362 -11.80 3.51 25.23
C SER A 362 -11.84 2.46 26.35
N ALA A 363 -11.99 1.19 25.98
CA ALA A 363 -11.84 0.05 26.89
C ALA A 363 -10.92 -1.01 26.29
N MET A 364 -10.23 -1.76 27.16
CA MET A 364 -9.51 -2.97 26.78
C MET A 364 -10.27 -4.16 27.36
N LEU A 365 -10.80 -5.03 26.49
CA LEU A 365 -11.61 -6.18 26.87
C LEU A 365 -10.73 -7.45 26.84
N PRO A 366 -10.63 -8.23 27.93
CA PRO A 366 -9.85 -9.46 27.95
C PRO A 366 -10.63 -10.54 27.18
N VAL A 367 -10.24 -10.78 25.92
CA VAL A 367 -10.89 -11.77 25.05
C VAL A 367 -10.21 -13.14 25.08
N ILE A 368 -8.97 -13.20 25.59
CA ILE A 368 -8.18 -14.43 25.77
C ILE A 368 -7.41 -14.31 27.10
N ASN A 369 -7.49 -15.33 27.95
CA ASN A 369 -6.55 -15.59 29.04
C ASN A 369 -6.42 -17.12 29.15
N GLN A 370 -5.41 -17.72 28.50
CA GLN A 370 -5.26 -19.17 28.40
C GLN A 370 -3.79 -19.57 28.36
N SER A 371 -3.43 -20.69 29.01
CA SER A 371 -2.11 -21.31 28.85
C SER A 371 -1.96 -21.86 27.42
N ILE A 372 -0.79 -21.66 26.82
CA ILE A 372 -0.51 -22.09 25.44
C ILE A 372 0.81 -22.86 25.33
N GLU A 373 0.97 -23.57 24.21
CA GLU A 373 2.24 -24.16 23.81
C GLU A 373 3.16 -23.10 23.19
N ALA A 374 4.27 -22.79 23.87
CA ALA A 374 5.29 -21.87 23.36
C ALA A 374 6.70 -22.35 23.75
N GLU A 375 7.57 -22.55 22.76
CA GLU A 375 8.96 -23.00 22.95
C GLU A 375 9.93 -21.84 22.68
N PRO A 376 10.76 -21.41 23.66
CA PRO A 376 11.82 -20.43 23.44
C PRO A 376 12.87 -20.93 22.44
N VAL A 377 13.17 -20.12 21.42
CA VAL A 377 14.10 -20.43 20.33
C VAL A 377 14.92 -19.21 19.93
N SER A 378 16.15 -19.42 19.43
CA SER A 378 16.97 -18.38 18.83
C SER A 378 16.94 -18.53 17.30
N LEU A 379 16.29 -17.63 16.58
CA LEU A 379 16.14 -17.70 15.12
C LEU A 379 17.29 -16.98 14.42
N TYR A 380 18.19 -17.73 13.79
CA TYR A 380 19.24 -17.18 12.92
C TYR A 380 18.75 -17.06 11.48
N ASN A 381 18.75 -15.85 10.94
CA ASN A 381 18.54 -15.60 9.52
C ASN A 381 19.61 -14.63 9.00
N PRO A 382 20.49 -15.06 8.06
CA PRO A 382 21.64 -14.26 7.61
C PRO A 382 21.24 -12.99 6.84
N ARG A 383 19.98 -12.87 6.40
CA ARG A 383 19.45 -11.64 5.78
C ARG A 383 18.95 -10.61 6.80
N ARG A 384 18.74 -11.00 8.07
CA ARG A 384 18.29 -10.11 9.16
C ARG A 384 19.47 -9.65 10.02
N ASN A 385 20.36 -10.57 10.39
CA ASN A 385 21.60 -10.28 11.10
C ASN A 385 22.64 -11.34 10.71
N ALA A 386 23.85 -10.90 10.35
CA ALA A 386 24.88 -11.79 9.83
C ALA A 386 25.57 -12.63 10.92
N GLN A 387 25.55 -12.21 12.19
CA GLN A 387 26.37 -12.78 13.27
C GLN A 387 25.56 -13.33 14.45
N HIS A 388 24.38 -12.77 14.73
CA HIS A 388 23.59 -13.11 15.92
C HIS A 388 22.15 -13.50 15.57
N PRO A 389 21.58 -14.57 16.16
CA PRO A 389 20.16 -14.86 16.03
C PRO A 389 19.30 -13.85 16.79
N LEU A 390 18.00 -13.86 16.51
CA LEU A 390 17.00 -13.17 17.32
C LEU A 390 16.41 -14.13 18.35
N PHE A 391 16.31 -13.72 19.60
CA PHE A 391 15.44 -14.41 20.56
C PHE A 391 13.99 -14.37 20.06
N GLY A 392 13.33 -15.51 20.16
CA GLY A 392 11.94 -15.67 19.79
C GLY A 392 11.26 -16.86 20.44
N VAL A 393 10.00 -17.07 20.06
CA VAL A 393 9.13 -18.10 20.62
C VAL A 393 8.43 -18.82 19.49
N ARG A 394 8.61 -20.14 19.39
CA ARG A 394 7.80 -21.02 18.55
C ARG A 394 6.47 -21.25 19.27
N LEU A 395 5.48 -20.42 18.93
CA LEU A 395 4.13 -20.42 19.49
C LEU A 395 3.24 -21.33 18.64
N THR A 396 2.58 -22.30 19.28
CA THR A 396 1.48 -23.08 18.72
C THR A 396 0.17 -22.54 19.30
N ASN A 397 -0.78 -22.20 18.43
CA ASN A 397 -2.12 -21.81 18.87
C ASN A 397 -2.90 -23.05 19.34
N SER A 398 -2.74 -23.41 20.62
CA SER A 398 -3.48 -24.49 21.28
C SER A 398 -4.92 -24.09 21.69
N THR A 399 -5.35 -22.86 21.40
CA THR A 399 -6.71 -22.39 21.70
C THR A 399 -7.68 -22.80 20.57
N ASN A 400 -8.98 -22.80 20.87
CA ASN A 400 -10.03 -22.97 19.86
C ASN A 400 -10.33 -21.67 19.08
N LEU A 401 -9.57 -20.60 19.33
CA LEU A 401 -9.78 -19.26 18.79
C LEU A 401 -8.76 -18.97 17.70
N THR A 402 -9.14 -18.26 16.64
CA THR A 402 -8.13 -17.62 15.78
C THR A 402 -7.46 -16.52 16.59
N LEU A 403 -6.13 -16.49 16.65
CA LEU A 403 -5.37 -15.36 17.17
C LEU A 403 -5.16 -14.38 16.01
N MET A 404 -5.78 -13.20 16.05
CA MET A 404 -5.54 -12.18 15.04
C MET A 404 -4.14 -11.57 15.12
N GLU A 405 -3.71 -10.98 14.00
CA GLU A 405 -2.55 -10.08 13.95
C GLU A 405 -2.56 -8.98 15.03
N GLY A 406 -1.39 -8.67 15.59
CA GLY A 406 -1.22 -7.62 16.60
C GLY A 406 0.13 -7.65 17.32
N PRO A 407 0.49 -6.58 18.06
CA PRO A 407 1.68 -6.54 18.89
C PRO A 407 1.55 -7.50 20.09
N VAL A 408 2.64 -8.21 20.39
CA VAL A 408 2.77 -9.16 21.51
C VAL A 408 3.91 -8.70 22.40
N THR A 409 3.59 -8.20 23.59
CA THR A 409 4.61 -7.94 24.62
C THR A 409 5.03 -9.26 25.26
N VAL A 410 6.31 -9.60 25.16
CA VAL A 410 6.87 -10.85 25.68
C VAL A 410 7.52 -10.60 27.03
N TYR A 411 7.04 -11.30 28.04
CA TYR A 411 7.68 -11.43 29.35
C TYR A 411 8.36 -12.79 29.43
N TYR A 412 9.62 -12.79 29.83
CA TYR A 412 10.40 -14.00 30.05
C TYR A 412 11.00 -13.94 31.45
N ASP A 413 10.80 -14.98 32.26
CA ASP A 413 11.36 -15.08 33.61
C ASP A 413 11.05 -13.83 34.47
N ASP A 414 9.77 -13.51 34.60
CA ASP A 414 9.23 -12.34 35.34
C ASP A 414 9.74 -10.96 34.90
N SER A 415 10.45 -10.89 33.75
CA SER A 415 11.03 -9.67 33.19
C SER A 415 10.47 -9.36 31.80
N TYR A 416 10.48 -8.07 31.41
CA TYR A 416 10.16 -7.67 30.03
C TYR A 416 11.30 -8.10 29.10
N GLY A 417 11.02 -9.03 28.18
CA GLY A 417 12.00 -9.53 27.21
C GLY A 417 12.04 -8.73 25.92
N GLY A 418 10.91 -8.15 25.50
CA GLY A 418 10.78 -7.35 24.28
C GLY A 418 9.35 -7.33 23.73
N ASP A 419 9.13 -6.62 22.64
CA ASP A 419 7.88 -6.66 21.86
C ASP A 419 8.10 -7.40 20.55
N ALA A 420 7.18 -8.28 20.19
CA ALA A 420 7.09 -8.96 18.89
C ALA A 420 5.84 -8.50 18.12
N LEU A 421 5.83 -8.76 16.82
CA LEU A 421 4.63 -8.69 15.99
C LEU A 421 4.16 -10.11 15.65
N MET A 422 2.87 -10.39 15.86
CA MET A 422 2.23 -11.64 15.46
C MET A 422 1.34 -11.39 14.24
N ASP A 423 1.44 -12.25 13.23
CA ASP A 423 0.47 -12.38 12.14
C ASP A 423 -0.74 -13.22 12.59
N THR A 424 -1.82 -13.24 11.81
CA THR A 424 -2.97 -14.09 12.14
C THR A 424 -2.62 -15.59 12.18
N VAL A 425 -3.03 -16.27 13.25
CA VAL A 425 -2.79 -17.70 13.55
C VAL A 425 -4.11 -18.41 13.84
N GLU A 426 -4.55 -19.25 12.92
CA GLU A 426 -5.73 -20.11 13.13
C GLU A 426 -5.45 -21.20 14.20
N PRO A 427 -6.50 -21.84 14.78
CA PRO A 427 -6.33 -22.95 15.72
C PRO A 427 -5.37 -24.04 15.20
N LYS A 428 -4.48 -24.52 16.08
CA LYS A 428 -3.37 -25.45 15.78
C LYS A 428 -2.29 -24.89 14.84
N GLY A 429 -2.40 -23.65 14.39
CA GLY A 429 -1.36 -22.98 13.61
C GLY A 429 -0.11 -22.67 14.45
N VAL A 430 1.07 -22.74 13.83
CA VAL A 430 2.37 -22.45 14.46
C VAL A 430 2.99 -21.18 13.86
N ARG A 431 3.59 -20.33 14.68
CA ARG A 431 4.40 -19.16 14.28
C ARG A 431 5.67 -19.05 15.14
N ILE A 432 6.66 -18.34 14.63
CA ILE A 432 7.84 -17.95 15.41
C ILE A 432 7.79 -16.43 15.59
N LEU A 433 7.72 -15.97 16.84
CA LEU A 433 7.65 -14.55 17.20
C LEU A 433 9.02 -14.11 17.73
N THR A 434 9.74 -13.26 17.00
CA THR A 434 11.04 -12.72 17.44
C THR A 434 10.89 -11.38 18.16
N TYR A 435 11.51 -11.21 19.33
CA TYR A 435 11.33 -10.05 20.22
C TYR A 435 12.63 -9.34 20.65
N ALA A 436 13.79 -9.99 20.58
CA ALA A 436 15.08 -9.40 20.99
C ALA A 436 16.26 -9.99 20.19
N LEU A 437 17.47 -9.46 20.38
CA LEU A 437 18.71 -10.00 19.81
C LEU A 437 19.37 -10.96 20.81
N ASP A 438 19.76 -12.15 20.36
CA ASP A 438 20.51 -13.12 21.16
C ASP A 438 22.02 -12.88 20.97
N THR A 439 22.60 -12.12 21.89
CA THR A 439 24.04 -11.81 21.91
C THR A 439 24.89 -12.92 22.51
N ASP A 440 24.29 -13.91 23.16
CA ASP A 440 25.02 -15.07 23.70
C ASP A 440 25.42 -16.02 22.57
N VAL A 441 24.55 -16.19 21.57
CA VAL A 441 24.83 -17.05 20.40
C VAL A 441 25.45 -16.24 19.27
N GLU A 442 26.64 -16.68 18.85
CA GLU A 442 27.36 -16.19 17.67
C GLU A 442 27.29 -17.25 16.56
N VAL A 443 27.05 -16.85 15.32
CA VAL A 443 26.99 -17.73 14.16
C VAL A 443 27.90 -17.19 13.06
N SER A 444 28.84 -18.02 12.60
CA SER A 444 29.62 -17.76 11.39
C SER A 444 29.19 -18.69 10.26
N VAL A 445 29.14 -18.13 9.05
CA VAL A 445 28.70 -18.84 7.84
C VAL A 445 29.84 -18.82 6.83
N ASP A 446 30.35 -20.00 6.49
CA ASP A 446 31.31 -20.22 5.42
C ASP A 446 30.56 -20.79 4.20
N ALA A 447 30.29 -19.92 3.24
CA ALA A 447 29.62 -20.27 1.99
C ALA A 447 30.66 -20.82 0.99
N GLY A 448 30.93 -22.12 1.09
CA GLY A 448 31.87 -22.82 0.24
C GLY A 448 31.52 -22.73 -1.24
N GLY A 449 32.56 -22.72 -2.09
CA GLY A 449 32.41 -22.64 -3.54
C GLY A 449 31.62 -23.82 -4.13
N ILE A 450 30.95 -23.57 -5.27
CA ILE A 450 30.23 -24.62 -6.00
C ILE A 450 31.22 -25.59 -6.62
N ILE A 451 31.26 -26.82 -6.12
CA ILE A 451 32.00 -27.92 -6.71
C ILE A 451 31.25 -28.40 -7.97
N ARG A 452 31.98 -28.63 -9.06
CA ARG A 452 31.44 -29.19 -10.31
C ARG A 452 31.92 -30.63 -10.49
N GLU A 453 30.99 -31.55 -10.62
CA GLU A 453 31.22 -32.96 -10.93
C GLU A 453 30.50 -33.30 -12.23
N VAL A 454 31.24 -33.68 -13.29
CA VAL A 454 30.61 -34.09 -14.55
C VAL A 454 30.14 -35.54 -14.41
N LEU A 455 28.84 -35.76 -14.55
CA LEU A 455 28.20 -37.06 -14.38
C LEU A 455 28.31 -37.93 -15.64
N THR A 456 27.94 -37.34 -16.78
CA THR A 456 27.87 -38.01 -18.09
C THR A 456 28.20 -37.02 -19.19
N THR A 457 28.84 -37.49 -20.26
CA THR A 457 29.17 -36.69 -21.44
C THR A 457 28.92 -37.54 -22.68
N ARG A 458 27.88 -37.20 -23.44
CA ARG A 458 27.36 -37.98 -24.59
C ARG A 458 27.49 -37.18 -25.88
N ILE A 459 27.80 -37.83 -27.01
CA ILE A 459 27.62 -37.23 -28.34
C ILE A 459 26.49 -37.96 -29.07
N VAL A 460 25.57 -37.19 -29.66
CA VAL A 460 24.52 -37.68 -30.58
C VAL A 460 24.38 -36.72 -31.75
N ARG A 461 24.53 -37.21 -32.98
CA ARG A 461 24.22 -36.46 -34.22
C ARG A 461 24.88 -35.06 -34.26
N GLY A 462 26.12 -34.97 -33.78
CA GLY A 462 26.88 -33.72 -33.74
C GLY A 462 26.58 -32.76 -32.59
N VAL A 463 25.72 -33.12 -31.63
CA VAL A 463 25.56 -32.40 -30.36
C VAL A 463 26.27 -33.19 -29.25
N LEU A 464 27.10 -32.48 -28.48
CA LEU A 464 27.67 -32.95 -27.23
C LEU A 464 26.77 -32.50 -26.07
N GLU A 465 26.18 -33.44 -25.34
CA GLU A 465 25.44 -33.21 -24.10
C GLU A 465 26.32 -33.52 -22.89
N GLN A 466 26.53 -32.54 -22.02
CA GLN A 466 27.25 -32.69 -20.76
C GLN A 466 26.27 -32.49 -19.60
N ARG A 467 26.15 -33.47 -18.69
CA ARG A 467 25.40 -33.30 -17.44
C ARG A 467 26.38 -33.06 -16.30
N THR A 468 26.29 -31.87 -15.71
CA THR A 468 27.15 -31.43 -14.62
C THR A 468 26.35 -31.36 -13.33
N LYS A 469 26.74 -32.15 -12.34
CA LYS A 469 26.28 -32.01 -10.96
C LYS A 469 27.01 -30.85 -10.30
N LEU A 470 26.25 -29.87 -9.87
CA LEU A 470 26.74 -28.77 -9.04
C LEU A 470 26.46 -29.13 -7.58
N LEU A 471 27.48 -29.03 -6.73
CA LEU A 471 27.36 -29.23 -5.28
C LEU A 471 27.70 -27.92 -4.56
N ARG A 472 26.70 -27.37 -3.86
CA ARG A 472 26.83 -26.22 -2.96
C ARG A 472 26.99 -26.77 -1.54
N THR A 473 27.88 -26.17 -0.74
CA THR A 473 28.07 -26.56 0.67
C THR A 473 28.26 -25.31 1.51
N THR A 474 27.28 -25.02 2.37
CA THR A 474 27.29 -23.91 3.32
C THR A 474 27.54 -24.47 4.71
N ARG A 475 28.70 -24.14 5.30
CA ARG A 475 29.06 -24.54 6.66
C ARG A 475 28.62 -23.47 7.64
N TYR A 476 27.81 -23.87 8.61
CA TYR A 476 27.44 -23.06 9.76
C TYR A 476 28.26 -23.49 10.97
N THR A 477 28.86 -22.53 11.68
CA THR A 477 29.42 -22.75 13.02
C THR A 477 28.68 -21.86 14.00
N LEU A 478 28.12 -22.46 15.04
CA LEU A 478 27.31 -21.82 16.05
C LEU A 478 28.00 -21.94 17.39
N ARG A 479 28.20 -20.82 18.09
CA ARG A 479 28.87 -20.76 19.38
C ARG A 479 27.97 -20.09 20.39
N ASN A 480 27.46 -20.88 21.34
CA ASN A 480 26.83 -20.34 22.53
C ASN A 480 27.93 -19.90 23.50
N ARG A 481 28.01 -18.60 23.80
CA ARG A 481 28.90 -18.00 24.81
C ARG A 481 28.19 -17.78 26.16
N GLY A 482 26.89 -18.04 26.22
CA GLY A 482 26.05 -17.87 27.41
C GLY A 482 26.15 -19.02 28.41
N THR A 483 25.61 -18.77 29.62
CA THR A 483 25.56 -19.71 30.75
C THR A 483 24.37 -20.67 30.71
N GLN A 484 23.46 -20.50 29.74
CA GLN A 484 22.22 -21.27 29.59
C GLN A 484 22.18 -21.98 28.23
N PRO A 485 21.46 -23.10 28.09
CA PRO A 485 21.27 -23.75 26.80
C PRO A 485 20.43 -22.89 25.84
N ARG A 486 20.56 -23.16 24.54
CA ARG A 486 19.92 -22.42 23.44
C ARG A 486 19.42 -23.39 22.36
N THR A 487 18.14 -23.34 22.03
CA THR A 487 17.57 -24.02 20.86
C THR A 487 17.64 -23.07 19.67
N VAL A 488 18.63 -23.24 18.80
CA VAL A 488 18.82 -22.39 17.62
C VAL A 488 18.10 -22.97 16.41
N LEU A 489 17.36 -22.13 15.69
CA LEU A 489 16.76 -22.44 14.39
C LEU A 489 17.54 -21.66 13.31
N VAL A 490 18.21 -22.37 12.40
CA VAL A 490 19.02 -21.77 11.32
C VAL A 490 18.21 -21.75 10.02
N GLU A 491 17.99 -20.57 9.45
CA GLU A 491 17.34 -20.39 8.15
C GLU A 491 18.37 -20.32 6.99
N GLN A 492 18.47 -21.40 6.22
CA GLN A 492 19.13 -21.41 4.89
C GLN A 492 18.11 -20.97 3.84
N PRO A 493 18.41 -19.99 2.96
CA PRO A 493 17.53 -19.64 1.85
C PRO A 493 17.19 -20.84 0.97
N TYR A 494 15.89 -21.05 0.72
CA TYR A 494 15.42 -22.05 -0.23
C TYR A 494 15.55 -21.51 -1.65
N ASP A 495 16.19 -22.29 -2.51
CA ASP A 495 16.45 -22.00 -3.92
C ASP A 495 15.87 -23.17 -4.72
N GLY A 496 14.75 -22.93 -5.43
CA GLY A 496 13.90 -24.00 -5.98
C GLY A 496 14.55 -24.86 -7.07
N GLU A 497 15.73 -24.48 -7.56
CA GLU A 497 16.53 -25.29 -8.48
C GLU A 497 17.48 -26.27 -7.76
N TRP A 498 17.63 -26.16 -6.44
CA TRP A 498 18.58 -26.96 -5.65
C TRP A 498 17.86 -27.93 -4.71
N THR A 499 18.33 -29.17 -4.72
CA THR A 499 17.85 -30.25 -3.85
C THR A 499 18.74 -30.35 -2.61
N LEU A 500 18.16 -30.19 -1.42
CA LEU A 500 18.83 -30.44 -0.15
C LEU A 500 19.18 -31.92 0.01
N LEU A 501 20.46 -32.22 0.25
CA LEU A 501 20.96 -33.57 0.53
C LEU A 501 21.08 -33.86 2.02
N GLN A 502 21.71 -32.94 2.76
CA GLN A 502 21.97 -33.09 4.19
C GLN A 502 22.22 -31.71 4.82
N PRO A 503 21.94 -31.53 6.12
CA PRO A 503 21.11 -32.41 6.94
C PRO A 503 19.64 -32.35 6.47
N SER A 504 18.78 -33.22 6.97
CA SER A 504 17.33 -33.05 6.82
C SER A 504 16.87 -31.76 7.51
N ALA A 505 15.98 -31.00 6.86
CA ALA A 505 15.35 -29.83 7.47
C ALA A 505 14.28 -30.27 8.50
N GLU A 506 14.18 -29.52 9.61
CA GLU A 506 13.09 -29.63 10.60
C GLU A 506 11.78 -29.11 9.99
N GLU A 507 11.86 -28.02 9.22
CA GLU A 507 10.75 -27.34 8.58
C GLU A 507 11.21 -26.74 7.24
N ARG A 508 10.32 -26.69 6.24
CA ARG A 508 10.57 -25.98 4.96
C ARG A 508 9.44 -25.00 4.70
N THR A 509 9.76 -23.71 4.86
CA THR A 509 8.87 -22.58 4.56
C THR A 509 8.76 -22.34 3.03
N ARG A 510 8.19 -21.21 2.61
CA ARG A 510 8.23 -20.79 1.20
C ARG A 510 9.66 -20.50 0.72
N ASP A 511 10.44 -19.80 1.54
CA ASP A 511 11.68 -19.12 1.13
C ASP A 511 12.93 -19.57 1.90
N PHE A 512 12.78 -20.47 2.88
CA PHE A 512 13.87 -21.00 3.72
C PHE A 512 13.65 -22.46 4.16
N TYR A 513 14.74 -23.24 4.19
CA TYR A 513 14.87 -24.44 5.03
C TYR A 513 15.24 -24.03 6.46
N ARG A 514 14.70 -24.72 7.46
CA ARG A 514 15.05 -24.54 8.88
C ARG A 514 15.74 -25.76 9.45
N PHE A 515 16.84 -25.55 10.18
CA PHE A 515 17.57 -26.59 10.89
C PHE A 515 17.59 -26.30 12.39
N LYS A 516 17.03 -27.21 13.19
CA LYS A 516 17.07 -27.13 14.65
C LYS A 516 18.40 -27.65 15.19
N ARG A 517 19.01 -26.89 16.10
CA ARG A 517 20.20 -27.26 16.89
C ARG A 517 19.96 -26.93 18.34
N VAL A 518 20.52 -27.75 19.24
CA VAL A 518 20.49 -27.52 20.68
C VAL A 518 21.94 -27.36 21.13
N LEU A 519 22.26 -26.17 21.65
CA LEU A 519 23.57 -25.83 22.18
C LEU A 519 23.48 -25.81 23.71
N ALA A 520 24.33 -26.58 24.38
CA ALA A 520 24.58 -26.38 25.81
C ALA A 520 25.28 -25.03 26.06
N ALA A 521 25.33 -24.62 27.33
CA ALA A 521 26.12 -23.47 27.75
C ALA A 521 27.60 -23.62 27.32
N ASN A 522 28.22 -22.55 26.82
CA ASN A 522 29.60 -22.54 26.31
C ASN A 522 29.91 -23.51 25.14
N GLN A 523 28.91 -24.16 24.53
CA GLN A 523 29.13 -25.12 23.44
C GLN A 523 29.34 -24.45 22.07
N THR A 524 30.16 -25.08 21.23
CA THR A 524 30.20 -24.83 19.77
C THR A 524 29.68 -26.06 19.01
N ASP A 525 28.84 -25.84 18.00
CA ASP A 525 28.38 -26.82 17.01
C ASP A 525 28.80 -26.37 15.60
N THR A 526 29.07 -27.32 14.71
CA THR A 526 29.37 -27.04 13.30
C THR A 526 28.67 -28.06 12.42
N PHE A 527 27.87 -27.59 11.45
CA PHE A 527 27.21 -28.46 10.48
C PHE A 527 27.26 -27.89 9.06
N GLU A 528 27.15 -28.77 8.08
CA GLU A 528 27.22 -28.44 6.66
C GLU A 528 25.88 -28.72 5.97
N VAL A 529 25.27 -27.66 5.45
CA VAL A 529 24.14 -27.76 4.52
C VAL A 529 24.70 -28.03 3.13
N ARG A 530 24.41 -29.21 2.58
CA ARG A 530 24.85 -29.63 1.25
C ARG A 530 23.65 -29.76 0.33
N GLU A 531 23.75 -29.13 -0.82
CA GLU A 531 22.68 -29.03 -1.81
C GLU A 531 23.23 -29.36 -3.20
N GLU A 532 22.42 -30.01 -4.04
CA GLU A 532 22.79 -30.33 -5.42
C GLU A 532 21.84 -29.73 -6.45
N ARG A 533 22.40 -29.34 -7.61
CA ARG A 533 21.64 -29.00 -8.83
C ARG A 533 22.31 -29.68 -10.01
N VAL A 534 21.58 -30.54 -10.73
CA VAL A 534 22.05 -31.10 -12.00
C VAL A 534 21.72 -30.11 -13.12
N VAL A 535 22.73 -29.64 -13.84
CA VAL A 535 22.57 -28.82 -15.05
C VAL A 535 22.95 -29.62 -16.29
N SER A 536 22.32 -29.33 -17.42
CA SER A 536 22.65 -29.91 -18.72
C SER A 536 23.18 -28.81 -19.64
N GLU A 537 24.42 -28.94 -20.06
CA GLU A 537 25.14 -28.03 -20.97
C GLU A 537 25.23 -28.71 -22.34
N THR A 538 24.95 -28.00 -23.44
CA THR A 538 24.93 -28.57 -24.80
C THR A 538 25.84 -27.78 -25.75
N TYR A 539 26.63 -28.50 -26.56
CA TYR A 539 27.58 -27.91 -27.50
C TYR A 539 27.40 -28.52 -28.89
N ALA A 540 27.09 -27.69 -29.89
CA ALA A 540 27.04 -28.12 -31.28
C ALA A 540 28.46 -28.29 -31.84
N LEU A 541 28.94 -29.52 -32.01
CA LEU A 541 30.33 -29.83 -32.37
C LEU A 541 30.79 -29.23 -33.70
N LEU A 542 29.84 -28.96 -34.61
CA LEU A 542 30.12 -28.32 -35.90
C LEU A 542 30.53 -26.84 -35.73
N THR A 543 29.92 -26.11 -34.79
CA THR A 543 30.05 -24.65 -34.64
C THR A 543 30.68 -24.16 -33.33
N ALA A 544 30.78 -25.02 -32.30
CA ALA A 544 31.46 -24.70 -31.05
C ALA A 544 32.91 -24.26 -31.29
N ASP A 545 33.46 -23.36 -30.47
CA ASP A 545 34.84 -22.90 -30.62
C ASP A 545 35.87 -23.97 -30.18
N MET A 546 37.13 -23.79 -30.58
CA MET A 546 38.20 -24.75 -30.30
C MET A 546 38.60 -24.78 -28.81
N ASP A 547 38.38 -23.68 -28.09
CA ASP A 547 38.83 -23.54 -26.69
C ASP A 547 37.81 -24.14 -25.72
N SER A 548 36.51 -24.00 -25.99
CA SER A 548 35.44 -24.72 -25.30
C SER A 548 35.59 -26.24 -25.44
N LEU A 549 35.93 -26.74 -26.63
CA LEU A 549 36.18 -28.18 -26.82
C LEU A 549 37.41 -28.67 -26.03
N GLN A 550 38.48 -27.86 -25.94
CA GLN A 550 39.63 -28.16 -25.08
C GLN A 550 39.28 -28.05 -23.58
N LEU A 551 38.41 -27.12 -23.19
CA LEU A 551 37.94 -26.95 -21.82
C LEU A 551 37.11 -28.16 -21.36
N VAL A 552 36.22 -28.67 -22.21
CA VAL A 552 35.52 -29.95 -22.00
C VAL A 552 36.54 -31.09 -21.83
N LEU A 553 37.48 -31.25 -22.78
CA LEU A 553 38.50 -32.31 -22.72
C LEU A 553 39.32 -32.30 -21.42
N ARG A 554 39.60 -31.11 -20.87
CA ARG A 554 40.35 -30.94 -19.62
C ARG A 554 39.52 -31.20 -18.37
N ASN A 555 38.25 -30.79 -18.37
CA ASN A 555 37.43 -30.75 -17.16
C ASN A 555 36.53 -31.99 -16.99
N ALA A 556 36.04 -32.59 -18.07
CA ALA A 556 34.96 -33.58 -18.04
C ALA A 556 35.38 -35.04 -17.75
N ARG A 557 36.69 -35.31 -17.61
CA ARG A 557 37.26 -36.70 -17.59
C ARG A 557 36.63 -37.62 -18.67
N PRO A 558 36.58 -37.19 -19.94
CA PRO A 558 35.87 -37.92 -21.00
C PRO A 558 36.41 -39.34 -21.21
N SER A 559 35.53 -40.26 -21.65
CA SER A 559 35.90 -41.61 -22.06
C SER A 559 36.97 -41.58 -23.17
N GLU A 560 37.76 -42.64 -23.33
CA GLU A 560 38.85 -42.64 -24.33
C GLU A 560 38.33 -42.45 -25.76
N ALA A 561 37.15 -43.00 -26.07
CA ALA A 561 36.45 -42.79 -27.33
C ALA A 561 36.01 -41.33 -27.51
N MET A 562 35.39 -40.73 -26.49
CA MET A 562 34.99 -39.32 -26.47
C MET A 562 36.19 -38.39 -26.66
N ARG A 563 37.30 -38.68 -25.97
CA ARG A 563 38.56 -37.93 -26.09
C ARG A 563 39.12 -37.99 -27.50
N LYS A 564 39.21 -39.19 -28.09
CA LYS A 564 39.67 -39.37 -29.49
C LYS A 564 38.78 -38.64 -30.49
N ALA A 565 37.46 -38.70 -30.33
CA ALA A 565 36.52 -38.04 -31.23
C ALA A 565 36.64 -36.51 -31.22
N ILE A 566 36.76 -35.89 -30.04
CA ILE A 566 36.95 -34.42 -29.95
C ILE A 566 38.36 -34.02 -30.46
N GLN A 567 39.39 -34.83 -30.22
CA GLN A 567 40.73 -34.59 -30.79
C GLN A 567 40.75 -34.65 -32.33
N GLU A 568 40.04 -35.60 -32.93
CA GLU A 568 39.89 -35.72 -34.39
C GLU A 568 39.13 -34.52 -34.99
N ILE A 569 38.08 -34.04 -34.32
CA ILE A 569 37.37 -32.81 -34.70
C ILE A 569 38.31 -31.59 -34.66
N ILE A 570 39.12 -31.45 -33.61
CA ILE A 570 40.09 -30.36 -33.44
C ILE A 570 41.14 -30.37 -34.56
N GLU A 571 41.72 -31.53 -34.90
CA GLU A 571 42.75 -31.61 -35.94
C GLU A 571 42.17 -31.43 -37.36
N ARG A 572 40.98 -31.94 -37.67
CA ARG A 572 40.28 -31.66 -38.95
C ARG A 572 39.99 -30.16 -39.13
N ARG A 573 39.55 -29.48 -38.07
CA ARG A 573 39.35 -28.02 -38.06
C ARG A 573 40.65 -27.25 -38.25
N ARG A 574 41.75 -27.71 -37.63
CA ARG A 574 43.09 -27.16 -37.82
C ARG A 574 43.56 -27.28 -39.27
N GLN A 575 43.32 -28.42 -39.93
CA GLN A 575 43.61 -28.61 -41.35
C GLN A 575 42.81 -27.65 -42.24
N ILE A 576 41.51 -27.48 -41.99
CA ILE A 576 40.67 -26.49 -42.71
C ILE A 576 41.23 -25.07 -42.52
N ALA A 577 41.61 -24.68 -41.31
CA ALA A 577 42.19 -23.37 -41.03
C ALA A 577 43.55 -23.14 -41.73
N LEU A 578 44.39 -24.18 -41.84
CA LEU A 578 45.65 -24.14 -42.59
C LEU A 578 45.42 -23.93 -44.09
N LEU A 579 44.46 -24.67 -44.68
CA LEU A 579 44.08 -24.50 -46.10
C LEU A 579 43.51 -23.09 -46.37
N GLN A 580 42.66 -22.58 -45.47
CA GLN A 580 42.15 -21.20 -45.54
C GLN A 580 43.29 -20.16 -45.49
N SER A 581 44.31 -20.40 -44.67
CA SER A 581 45.53 -19.56 -44.62
C SER A 581 46.39 -19.66 -45.89
N GLU A 582 46.37 -20.79 -46.61
CA GLU A 582 46.99 -20.87 -47.95
C GLU A 582 46.21 -20.10 -49.01
N VAL A 583 44.87 -20.19 -49.02
CA VAL A 583 44.02 -19.38 -49.92
C VAL A 583 44.29 -17.88 -49.71
N GLN A 584 44.34 -17.42 -48.46
CA GLN A 584 44.65 -16.02 -48.14
C GLN A 584 46.05 -15.61 -48.61
N ARG A 585 47.06 -16.49 -48.51
CA ARG A 585 48.43 -16.19 -48.97
C ARG A 585 48.52 -16.07 -50.49
N GLU A 586 47.87 -16.95 -51.25
CA GLU A 586 47.83 -16.84 -52.72
C GLU A 586 46.96 -15.65 -53.19
N GLN A 587 45.88 -15.31 -52.47
CA GLN A 587 45.12 -14.08 -52.73
C GLN A 587 45.97 -12.82 -52.51
N GLN A 588 46.75 -12.77 -51.41
CA GLN A 588 47.70 -11.68 -51.16
C GLN A 588 48.82 -11.60 -52.21
N LYS A 589 49.26 -12.75 -52.75
CA LYS A 589 50.22 -12.82 -53.86
C LYS A 589 49.62 -12.24 -55.14
N ILE A 590 48.41 -12.63 -55.54
CA ILE A 590 47.72 -12.04 -56.70
C ILE A 590 47.58 -10.52 -56.53
N ALA A 591 47.07 -10.07 -55.38
CA ALA A 591 46.90 -8.64 -55.08
C ALA A 591 48.24 -7.87 -54.95
N SER A 592 49.41 -8.54 -54.83
CA SER A 592 50.71 -7.88 -54.92
C SER A 592 51.22 -7.81 -56.36
N ILE A 593 50.97 -8.85 -57.17
CA ILE A 593 51.29 -8.87 -58.60
C ILE A 593 50.45 -7.84 -59.37
N GLU A 594 49.14 -7.75 -59.13
CA GLU A 594 48.25 -6.79 -59.81
C GLU A 594 48.69 -5.32 -59.58
N ARG A 595 49.12 -4.99 -58.36
CA ARG A 595 49.68 -3.66 -58.04
C ARG A 595 51.02 -3.39 -58.71
N ASP A 596 51.88 -4.40 -58.84
CA ASP A 596 53.17 -4.24 -59.55
C ASP A 596 52.99 -4.17 -61.06
N GLN A 597 52.03 -4.92 -61.64
CA GLN A 597 51.66 -4.80 -63.04
C GLN A 597 51.16 -3.39 -63.37
N GLU A 598 50.28 -2.81 -62.54
CA GLU A 598 49.78 -1.45 -62.76
C GLU A 598 50.92 -0.42 -62.73
N ARG A 599 51.82 -0.54 -61.74
CA ARG A 599 53.05 0.27 -61.66
C ARG A 599 53.94 0.11 -62.91
N ILE A 600 54.07 -1.10 -63.45
CA ILE A 600 54.83 -1.38 -64.67
C ILE A 600 54.14 -0.75 -65.89
N ARG A 601 52.81 -0.89 -66.03
CA ARG A 601 52.02 -0.31 -67.13
C ARG A 601 52.14 1.23 -67.14
N GLN A 602 52.06 1.87 -65.98
CA GLN A 602 52.26 3.31 -65.81
C GLN A 602 53.68 3.75 -66.23
N ASN A 603 54.72 3.02 -65.82
CA ASN A 603 56.10 3.30 -66.24
C ASN A 603 56.29 3.09 -67.76
N MET A 604 55.71 2.04 -68.34
CA MET A 604 55.78 1.75 -69.78
C MET A 604 55.11 2.82 -70.64
N ALA A 605 54.10 3.53 -70.13
CA ALA A 605 53.44 4.62 -70.85
C ALA A 605 54.36 5.84 -71.12
N GLN A 606 55.49 5.95 -70.40
CA GLN A 606 56.47 7.03 -70.54
C GLN A 606 57.76 6.60 -71.28
N LEU A 607 57.83 5.35 -71.75
CA LEU A 607 59.04 4.76 -72.34
C LEU A 607 58.90 4.52 -73.84
N ASP A 608 60.01 4.70 -74.57
CA ASP A 608 60.10 4.30 -75.97
C ASP A 608 59.96 2.77 -76.10
N ARG A 609 59.07 2.34 -77.00
CA ARG A 609 58.79 0.95 -77.33
C ARG A 609 59.99 0.22 -77.95
N ALA A 610 60.95 0.94 -78.52
CA ALA A 610 62.19 0.37 -79.03
C ALA A 610 63.20 0.02 -77.92
N SER A 611 63.08 0.63 -76.73
CA SER A 611 64.04 0.49 -75.64
C SER A 611 64.09 -0.92 -75.05
N ASP A 612 65.28 -1.35 -74.60
CA ASP A 612 65.44 -2.67 -73.97
C ASP A 612 64.75 -2.76 -72.60
N LEU A 613 64.57 -1.63 -71.90
CA LEU A 613 63.78 -1.57 -70.67
C LEU A 613 62.30 -1.87 -70.93
N TYR A 614 61.73 -1.39 -72.05
CA TYR A 614 60.36 -1.74 -72.45
C TYR A 614 60.23 -3.25 -72.72
N LYS A 615 61.23 -3.87 -73.39
CA LYS A 615 61.28 -5.32 -73.64
C LYS A 615 61.34 -6.13 -72.33
N GLN A 616 62.16 -5.69 -71.37
CA GLN A 616 62.25 -6.31 -70.04
C GLN A 616 60.92 -6.21 -69.26
N TYR A 617 60.23 -5.07 -69.32
CA TYR A 617 58.91 -4.95 -68.69
C TYR A 617 57.85 -5.84 -69.35
N VAL A 618 57.83 -5.98 -70.67
CA VAL A 618 56.94 -6.94 -71.36
C VAL A 618 57.21 -8.37 -70.89
N GLN A 619 58.48 -8.79 -70.80
CA GLN A 619 58.85 -10.11 -70.27
C GLN A 619 58.39 -10.30 -68.82
N LYS A 620 58.56 -9.27 -67.96
CA LYS A 620 58.11 -9.33 -66.56
C LYS A 620 56.59 -9.43 -66.44
N LEU A 621 55.83 -8.69 -67.24
CA LEU A 621 54.37 -8.80 -67.29
C LEU A 621 53.93 -10.21 -67.73
N THR A 622 54.54 -10.78 -68.78
CA THR A 622 54.26 -12.17 -69.21
C THR A 622 54.55 -13.20 -68.11
N GLN A 623 55.62 -13.01 -67.33
CA GLN A 623 55.93 -13.87 -66.19
C GLN A 623 54.91 -13.70 -65.05
N GLN A 624 54.47 -12.46 -64.79
CA GLN A 624 53.47 -12.14 -63.78
C GLN A 624 52.08 -12.70 -64.10
N GLU A 625 51.65 -12.71 -65.37
CA GLU A 625 50.40 -13.39 -65.78
C GLU A 625 50.44 -14.89 -65.42
N ARG A 626 51.53 -15.59 -65.76
CA ARG A 626 51.71 -17.02 -65.41
C ARG A 626 51.70 -17.26 -63.90
N GLU A 627 52.30 -16.36 -63.12
CA GLU A 627 52.32 -16.47 -61.66
C GLU A 627 50.95 -16.21 -61.02
N MET A 628 50.10 -15.38 -61.64
CA MET A 628 48.70 -15.20 -61.25
C MET A 628 47.82 -16.39 -61.68
N GLU A 629 48.04 -16.93 -62.88
CA GLU A 629 47.35 -18.13 -63.40
C GLU A 629 47.59 -19.33 -62.46
N GLN A 630 48.86 -19.62 -62.15
CA GLN A 630 49.24 -20.66 -61.18
C GLN A 630 48.67 -20.41 -59.77
N ALA A 631 48.61 -19.15 -59.32
CA ALA A 631 48.02 -18.81 -58.03
C ALA A 631 46.49 -19.03 -58.04
N ARG A 632 45.79 -18.71 -59.14
CA ARG A 632 44.35 -18.95 -59.32
C ARG A 632 44.04 -20.45 -59.36
N GLU A 633 44.78 -21.25 -60.14
CA GLU A 633 44.66 -22.72 -60.11
C GLU A 633 44.92 -23.31 -58.72
N ARG A 634 45.85 -22.73 -57.94
CA ARG A 634 46.13 -23.18 -56.57
C ARG A 634 45.00 -22.80 -55.62
N ILE A 635 44.43 -21.60 -55.74
CA ILE A 635 43.24 -21.18 -54.98
C ILE A 635 42.06 -22.10 -55.27
N GLU A 636 41.78 -22.45 -56.52
CA GLU A 636 40.68 -23.37 -56.88
C GLU A 636 40.88 -24.76 -56.25
N ARG A 637 42.10 -25.32 -56.37
CA ARG A 637 42.46 -26.60 -55.73
C ARG A 637 42.34 -26.56 -54.20
N LEU A 638 42.80 -25.48 -53.56
CA LEU A 638 42.67 -25.29 -52.11
C LEU A 638 41.21 -25.09 -51.68
N GLN A 639 40.40 -24.36 -52.45
CA GLN A 639 38.97 -24.18 -52.20
C GLN A 639 38.22 -25.53 -52.28
N LYS A 640 38.54 -26.36 -53.28
CA LYS A 640 38.03 -27.72 -53.35
C LYS A 640 38.45 -28.55 -52.13
N GLN A 641 39.74 -28.53 -51.76
CA GLN A 641 40.23 -29.23 -50.57
C GLN A 641 39.55 -28.75 -49.27
N ILE A 642 39.21 -27.47 -49.15
CA ILE A 642 38.44 -26.92 -48.03
C ILE A 642 37.02 -27.49 -48.03
N ALA A 643 36.34 -27.54 -49.18
CA ALA A 643 34.99 -28.10 -49.29
C ALA A 643 34.97 -29.61 -48.97
N ASP A 644 35.91 -30.37 -49.56
CA ASP A 644 36.07 -31.81 -49.31
C ASP A 644 36.36 -32.08 -47.80
N ALA A 645 37.21 -31.26 -47.17
CA ALA A 645 37.52 -31.37 -45.73
C ALA A 645 36.37 -30.93 -44.82
N GLN A 646 35.59 -29.92 -45.20
CA GLN A 646 34.39 -29.49 -44.48
C GLN A 646 33.29 -30.55 -44.53
N GLN A 647 33.08 -31.18 -45.69
CA GLN A 647 32.16 -32.31 -45.83
C GLN A 647 32.62 -33.50 -44.97
N ALA A 648 33.89 -33.89 -45.07
CA ALA A 648 34.48 -34.97 -44.28
C ALA A 648 34.51 -34.69 -42.76
N LEU A 649 34.43 -33.43 -42.33
CA LEU A 649 34.22 -33.05 -40.93
C LEU A 649 32.74 -33.18 -40.51
N SER A 650 31.82 -32.72 -41.36
CA SER A 650 30.36 -32.85 -41.14
C SER A 650 29.96 -34.32 -41.02
N ASP A 651 30.38 -35.17 -41.97
CA ASP A 651 30.01 -36.59 -42.00
C ASP A 651 30.60 -37.35 -40.81
N TYR A 652 31.83 -37.02 -40.40
CA TYR A 652 32.43 -37.54 -39.18
C TYR A 652 31.59 -37.16 -37.95
N ILE A 653 31.26 -35.88 -37.79
CA ILE A 653 30.48 -35.35 -36.66
C ILE A 653 29.06 -35.96 -36.60
N GLN A 654 28.41 -36.18 -37.75
CA GLN A 654 27.09 -36.83 -37.81
C GLN A 654 27.15 -38.33 -37.48
N GLY A 655 28.25 -39.01 -37.84
CA GLY A 655 28.49 -40.42 -37.52
C GLY A 655 28.82 -40.70 -36.05
N LEU A 656 29.09 -39.67 -35.23
CA LEU A 656 29.35 -39.85 -33.80
C LEU A 656 28.06 -40.14 -33.00
N ASN A 657 28.05 -41.33 -32.38
CA ASN A 657 27.18 -41.68 -31.26
C ASN A 657 28.08 -42.32 -30.18
N ILE A 658 28.32 -41.60 -29.08
CA ILE A 658 29.19 -42.01 -27.97
C ILE A 658 28.46 -41.72 -26.67
N GLU A 659 28.40 -42.69 -25.77
CA GLU A 659 27.81 -42.61 -24.43
C GLU A 659 28.87 -42.48 -23.32
#